data_AF-A0A7C1ICV7-F1
#
_entry.id   AF-A0A7C1ICV7-F1
#
_cell.length_a   1.000
_cell.length_b   1.000
_cell.length_c   1.000
_cell.angle_alpha   90.00
_cell.angle_beta   90.00
_cell.angle_gamma   90.00
#
_symmetry.space_group_name_H-M   'P 1'
#
loop_
_entity.id
_entity.type
_entity.pdbx_description
1 polymer ?
#
loop_
_entity_poly.entity_id
_entity_poly.type
_entity_poly.pdbx_seq_one_letter_code
_entity_poly.pdbx_strand_id
1 'polypeptide(L)'
;MKTPLKVKISAEHPLLILMANSPPNAHHMAADYVANAHAMVDHWASLDDLLREHATIQIEGICDDFWRRVEVLLPVAEENGIPITLQTQTNNADLNDTMPMDRVRRLCDQYTCLVGLQLSEASHRTFVGHGGGPEYSMGRNARYARDIIRLAGEYGLFMSWQLMSENFAAIACSGDNEALFDTIVEYGEYVIPTHEMNSEYAKYIDHLAAMGFWISGATANWGVEPQSWYWSDAGYAAPGVCIPGSLDMPGELYSIMMLLGATGGATVYSIEPPWDIWSGEHGRHRFTDWIVPTFSRLVSERLIPSRKEVKASMPVAYHLARCERPKDFHVVERDLDFDHGEGLLVRAAYGVYDCARDAEMIPNTSRVGWIPVLPAKTPSAVLNSFARVIRTGELRDEAHAREVLLSHFSDTDRGTAWSSAIGPLVVAANSHENWPVPETVKLEVPAVPEKVRFDGNRLTWDSHEGDQLYYVWRLREGRETCLTPEGVSVNEFIVDEESPKDSGDSYAVSVRTSATESIQATLHLHQFVIFNGRESRRSMWIGKDDSPVSRPRFAENLPDSVDRTIAMEQRAAQCSPVEDLASPLISDDDPHAEAKRGVLAALIAWKQTVESEDIDALERLYDSTYREQDGRTVESLCVAFKSILRKYVMPELGSFWPDYGFLFAWENPVVRLFTREWKDVSDDRIVLDVVFEFWAGGGTELEPSDIFKHPIGGKSKVFRMTWVRRDSEWRIAATDHSMFRMEDTVPFRTRYQGW
;
A
#
# COMPACT_ATOMS: atom_id res chain seq x y z
N MET A 1 33.19 -8.56 12.18
CA MET A 1 33.61 -8.45 10.76
C MET A 1 32.36 -8.68 9.93
N LYS A 2 32.06 -7.83 8.95
CA LYS A 2 30.83 -7.94 8.14
C LYS A 2 31.10 -8.85 6.94
N THR A 3 30.22 -9.83 6.70
CA THR A 3 30.32 -10.80 5.60
C THR A 3 29.53 -10.29 4.39
N PRO A 4 30.05 -10.34 3.15
CA PRO A 4 29.28 -9.91 1.98
C PRO A 4 27.92 -10.60 1.87
N LEU A 5 26.91 -9.90 1.34
CA LEU A 5 25.59 -10.48 1.12
C LEU A 5 25.65 -11.76 0.27
N LYS A 6 24.93 -12.80 0.69
CA LYS A 6 24.76 -14.05 -0.06
C LYS A 6 23.95 -13.86 -1.34
N VAL A 7 23.06 -12.86 -1.37
CA VAL A 7 22.19 -12.54 -2.51
C VAL A 7 22.45 -11.10 -2.93
N LYS A 8 22.60 -10.89 -4.23
CA LYS A 8 22.74 -9.54 -4.80
C LYS A 8 21.37 -8.85 -4.78
N ILE A 9 21.30 -7.59 -4.35
CA ILE A 9 20.05 -6.81 -4.38
C ILE A 9 20.36 -5.43 -4.93
N SER A 10 19.69 -5.06 -6.03
CA SER A 10 19.88 -3.79 -6.75
C SER A 10 18.73 -3.53 -7.72
N ALA A 11 18.68 -2.37 -8.37
CA ALA A 11 17.70 -2.08 -9.41
C ALA A 11 17.81 -3.04 -10.61
N GLU A 12 19.02 -3.49 -10.94
CA GLU A 12 19.26 -4.48 -12.00
C GLU A 12 19.08 -5.93 -11.53
N HIS A 13 18.94 -6.14 -10.22
CA HIS A 13 18.73 -7.46 -9.65
C HIS A 13 17.81 -7.34 -8.44
N PRO A 14 16.52 -7.02 -8.65
CA PRO A 14 15.56 -6.91 -7.57
C PRO A 14 15.26 -8.29 -6.99
N LEU A 15 14.71 -8.29 -5.77
CA LEU A 15 14.40 -9.48 -5.00
C LEU A 15 12.88 -9.63 -4.86
N LEU A 16 12.39 -10.84 -5.08
CA LEU A 16 11.02 -11.28 -4.79
C LEU A 16 11.06 -12.21 -3.58
N ILE A 17 10.34 -11.88 -2.52
CA ILE A 17 10.18 -12.74 -1.34
C ILE A 17 8.78 -13.35 -1.41
N LEU A 18 8.71 -14.68 -1.49
CA LEU A 18 7.44 -15.40 -1.67
C LEU A 18 7.12 -16.17 -0.38
N MET A 19 6.03 -15.81 0.29
CA MET A 19 5.59 -16.53 1.49
C MET A 19 5.35 -18.01 1.19
N ALA A 20 5.96 -18.91 1.96
CA ALA A 20 5.73 -20.34 1.83
C ALA A 20 4.25 -20.65 2.05
N ASN A 21 3.75 -21.66 1.34
CA ASN A 21 2.39 -22.13 1.53
C ASN A 21 2.12 -22.41 3.03
N SER A 22 0.95 -22.04 3.53
CA SER A 22 0.50 -22.33 4.88
C SER A 22 -0.85 -23.04 4.76
N PRO A 23 -1.07 -24.20 5.42
CA PRO A 23 -2.40 -24.81 5.41
C PRO A 23 -3.41 -23.82 5.99
N PRO A 24 -4.59 -23.62 5.36
CA PRO A 24 -5.61 -22.74 5.90
C PRO A 24 -6.02 -23.25 7.29
N ASN A 25 -5.94 -22.37 8.30
CA ASN A 25 -6.16 -22.63 9.73
C ASN A 25 -4.96 -23.19 10.54
N ALA A 26 -3.72 -22.80 10.22
CA ALA A 26 -2.52 -23.19 10.97
C ALA A 26 -2.59 -22.89 12.50
N HIS A 27 -3.41 -21.93 12.93
CA HIS A 27 -3.62 -21.63 14.35
C HIS A 27 -4.40 -22.70 15.14
N HIS A 28 -4.99 -23.71 14.47
CA HIS A 28 -5.75 -24.76 15.14
C HIS A 28 -5.46 -26.17 14.60
N MET A 29 -4.50 -26.85 15.26
CA MET A 29 -4.31 -28.31 15.33
C MET A 29 -3.90 -29.07 14.04
N ALA A 30 -2.69 -29.66 14.11
CA ALA A 30 -2.13 -30.69 13.23
C ALA A 30 -1.85 -30.29 11.77
N ALA A 31 -1.06 -29.24 11.56
CA ALA A 31 -0.49 -28.93 10.26
C ALA A 31 0.49 -30.05 9.81
N ASP A 32 0.31 -30.56 8.60
CA ASP A 32 1.25 -31.50 7.97
C ASP A 32 2.43 -30.73 7.35
N TYR A 33 3.44 -30.44 8.18
CA TYR A 33 4.64 -29.74 7.73
C TYR A 33 5.48 -30.55 6.73
N VAL A 34 5.31 -31.87 6.66
CA VAL A 34 6.01 -32.70 5.66
C VAL A 34 5.40 -32.47 4.28
N ALA A 35 4.07 -32.49 4.19
CA ALA A 35 3.37 -32.10 2.95
C ALA A 35 3.70 -30.65 2.57
N ASN A 36 3.82 -29.75 3.54
CA ASN A 36 4.22 -28.37 3.29
C ASN A 36 5.64 -28.25 2.71
N ALA A 37 6.60 -29.01 3.23
CA ALA A 37 7.97 -29.05 2.70
C ALA A 37 8.03 -29.60 1.27
N HIS A 38 7.24 -30.63 0.95
CA HIS A 38 7.12 -31.13 -0.43
C HIS A 38 6.50 -30.09 -1.37
N ALA A 39 5.42 -29.44 -0.94
CA ALA A 39 4.79 -28.37 -1.71
C ALA A 39 5.75 -27.22 -1.99
N MET A 40 6.60 -26.83 -1.02
CA MET A 40 7.64 -25.82 -1.21
C MET A 40 8.63 -26.20 -2.33
N VAL A 41 9.06 -27.46 -2.40
CA VAL A 41 9.94 -27.95 -3.48
C VAL A 41 9.23 -27.88 -4.83
N ASP A 42 7.98 -28.34 -4.91
CA ASP A 42 7.18 -28.31 -6.15
C ASP A 42 6.93 -26.87 -6.61
N HIS A 43 6.63 -25.97 -5.68
CA HIS A 43 6.43 -24.55 -5.93
C HIS A 43 7.70 -23.89 -6.47
N TRP A 44 8.85 -24.12 -5.84
CA TRP A 44 10.15 -23.62 -6.31
C TRP A 44 10.51 -24.16 -7.71
N ALA A 45 10.25 -25.44 -7.96
CA ALA A 45 10.48 -26.05 -9.26
C ALA A 45 9.57 -25.47 -10.37
N SER A 46 8.39 -24.97 -9.99
CA SER A 46 7.40 -24.39 -10.93
C SER A 46 7.71 -22.96 -11.38
N LEU A 47 8.58 -22.25 -10.65
CA LEU A 47 9.05 -20.92 -11.06
C LEU A 47 9.94 -21.03 -12.30
N ASP A 48 9.87 -20.05 -13.20
CA ASP A 48 10.80 -19.98 -14.33
C ASP A 48 12.21 -19.57 -13.87
N ASP A 49 13.19 -19.66 -14.79
CA ASP A 49 14.59 -19.36 -14.47
C ASP A 49 14.80 -17.90 -14.04
N LEU A 50 14.03 -16.96 -14.61
CA LEU A 50 14.11 -15.54 -14.25
C LEU A 50 13.67 -15.37 -12.80
N LEU A 51 12.50 -15.87 -12.44
CA LEU A 51 11.98 -15.76 -11.08
C LEU A 51 12.91 -16.45 -10.07
N ARG A 52 13.41 -17.66 -10.36
CA ARG A 52 14.33 -18.36 -9.45
C ARG A 52 15.63 -17.62 -9.19
N GLU A 53 16.16 -16.89 -10.18
CA GLU A 53 17.36 -16.06 -9.98
C GLU A 53 17.10 -14.87 -9.04
N HIS A 54 15.85 -14.42 -8.98
CA HIS A 54 15.44 -13.21 -8.27
C HIS A 54 14.58 -13.49 -7.03
N ALA A 55 14.35 -14.74 -6.63
CA ALA A 55 13.38 -15.07 -5.58
C ALA A 55 13.98 -15.80 -4.38
N THR A 56 13.29 -15.65 -3.23
CA THR A 56 13.47 -16.47 -2.03
C THR A 56 12.12 -16.95 -1.53
N ILE A 57 12.10 -18.07 -0.82
CA ILE A 57 10.91 -18.53 -0.11
C ILE A 57 10.98 -18.04 1.34
N GLN A 58 9.97 -17.32 1.80
CA GLN A 58 9.84 -16.92 3.19
C GLN A 58 9.22 -18.06 3.99
N ILE A 59 9.82 -18.40 5.13
CA ILE A 59 9.25 -19.34 6.10
C ILE A 59 8.96 -18.55 7.37
N GLU A 60 7.70 -18.58 7.77
CA GLU A 60 7.26 -17.97 9.01
C GLU A 60 7.80 -18.74 10.22
N GLY A 61 8.59 -18.07 11.05
CA GLY A 61 8.89 -18.54 12.39
C GLY A 61 7.74 -18.17 13.31
N ILE A 62 6.80 -19.09 13.51
CA ILE A 62 5.76 -19.03 14.55
C ILE A 62 6.06 -20.05 15.65
N CYS A 63 5.73 -19.72 16.90
CA CYS A 63 5.95 -20.62 18.05
C CYS A 63 4.96 -21.80 18.09
N ASP A 64 4.06 -21.91 17.12
CA ASP A 64 3.16 -23.05 16.96
C ASP A 64 3.96 -24.38 16.89
N ASP A 65 3.70 -25.27 17.85
CA ASP A 65 4.44 -26.51 18.11
C ASP A 65 5.97 -26.31 18.26
N PHE A 66 6.41 -25.26 18.98
CA PHE A 66 7.83 -24.99 19.28
C PHE A 66 8.72 -24.81 18.04
N TRP A 67 8.28 -24.04 17.04
CA TRP A 67 9.03 -23.76 15.80
C TRP A 67 9.20 -24.98 14.88
N ARG A 68 8.42 -26.04 15.08
CA ARG A 68 8.53 -27.29 14.32
C ARG A 68 8.41 -27.10 12.81
N ARG A 69 7.62 -26.13 12.35
CA ARG A 69 7.52 -25.78 10.91
C ARG A 69 8.92 -25.51 10.33
N VAL A 70 9.69 -24.66 10.99
CA VAL A 70 11.06 -24.29 10.60
C VAL A 70 11.98 -25.51 10.64
N GLU A 71 11.89 -26.34 11.69
CA GLU A 71 12.71 -27.54 11.86
C GLU A 71 12.44 -28.62 10.79
N VAL A 72 11.24 -28.65 10.21
CA VAL A 72 10.87 -29.59 9.12
C VAL A 72 11.23 -29.05 7.75
N LEU A 73 10.97 -27.77 7.47
CA LEU A 73 11.15 -27.19 6.13
C LEU A 73 12.62 -26.90 5.80
N LEU A 74 13.43 -26.40 6.75
CA LEU A 74 14.82 -25.99 6.46
C LEU A 74 15.73 -27.12 5.96
N PRO A 75 15.71 -28.35 6.53
CA PRO A 75 16.47 -29.48 5.98
C PRO A 75 16.13 -29.77 4.52
N VAL A 76 14.84 -29.73 4.17
CA VAL A 76 14.36 -29.99 2.81
C VAL A 76 14.77 -28.87 1.86
N ALA A 77 14.69 -27.61 2.30
CA ALA A 77 15.19 -26.46 1.54
C ALA A 77 16.69 -26.56 1.26
N GLU A 78 17.49 -26.93 2.27
CA GLU A 78 18.95 -27.14 2.12
C GLU A 78 19.27 -28.24 1.12
N GLU A 79 18.61 -29.40 1.23
CA GLU A 79 18.82 -30.53 0.31
C GLU A 79 18.49 -30.18 -1.15
N ASN A 80 17.51 -29.29 -1.36
CA ASN A 80 17.04 -28.88 -2.69
C ASN A 80 17.62 -27.53 -3.17
N GLY A 81 18.52 -26.91 -2.39
CA GLY A 81 19.13 -25.62 -2.75
C GLY A 81 18.15 -24.45 -2.88
N ILE A 82 17.07 -24.46 -2.09
CA ILE A 82 16.04 -23.41 -2.11
C ILE A 82 16.47 -22.27 -1.19
N PRO A 83 16.66 -21.03 -1.67
CA PRO A 83 17.06 -19.91 -0.83
C PRO A 83 15.90 -19.45 0.07
N ILE A 84 16.15 -19.37 1.38
CA ILE A 84 15.16 -19.09 2.41
C ILE A 84 15.36 -17.73 3.06
N THR A 85 14.25 -17.02 3.22
CA THR A 85 14.10 -15.88 4.13
C THR A 85 13.38 -16.36 5.39
N LEU A 86 14.02 -16.30 6.55
CA LEU A 86 13.41 -16.77 7.80
C LEU A 86 12.81 -15.59 8.56
N GLN A 87 11.49 -15.58 8.75
CA GLN A 87 10.86 -14.62 9.66
C GLN A 87 11.10 -15.04 11.10
N THR A 88 11.63 -14.10 11.88
CA THR A 88 12.09 -14.34 13.26
C THR A 88 11.25 -13.58 14.29
N GLN A 89 10.45 -12.60 13.85
CA GLN A 89 9.51 -11.86 14.66
C GLN A 89 8.26 -11.53 13.86
N THR A 90 7.09 -11.63 14.50
CA THR A 90 5.81 -11.09 14.03
C THR A 90 5.14 -10.21 15.11
N ASN A 91 3.83 -9.97 14.99
CA ASN A 91 2.91 -9.14 15.78
C ASN A 91 3.30 -8.84 17.25
N ASN A 92 3.08 -7.60 17.66
CA ASN A 92 3.37 -7.02 18.97
C ASN A 92 2.66 -7.65 20.16
N ALA A 93 1.56 -8.36 19.95
CA ALA A 93 0.69 -8.79 21.03
C ALA A 93 1.07 -10.12 21.69
N ASP A 94 1.90 -10.96 21.05
CA ASP A 94 2.26 -12.28 21.61
C ASP A 94 3.75 -12.36 22.02
N LEU A 95 4.00 -12.80 23.25
CA LEU A 95 5.34 -13.17 23.72
C LEU A 95 5.89 -14.40 23.00
N ASN A 96 5.02 -15.19 22.36
CA ASN A 96 5.35 -16.36 21.59
C ASN A 96 5.78 -16.03 20.14
N ASP A 97 5.62 -14.80 19.67
CA ASP A 97 5.84 -14.43 18.27
C ASP A 97 7.26 -13.95 17.94
N THR A 98 8.23 -14.22 18.83
CA THR A 98 9.63 -13.85 18.64
C THR A 98 10.57 -15.03 18.88
N MET A 99 11.33 -15.41 17.86
CA MET A 99 12.28 -16.53 17.97
C MET A 99 13.47 -16.14 18.88
N PRO A 100 13.86 -16.98 19.86
CA PRO A 100 15.03 -16.71 20.68
C PRO A 100 16.31 -16.53 19.86
N MET A 101 17.10 -15.49 20.16
CA MET A 101 18.30 -15.13 19.39
C MET A 101 19.33 -16.27 19.27
N ASP A 102 19.49 -17.08 20.31
CA ASP A 102 20.39 -18.24 20.29
C ASP A 102 19.92 -19.31 19.30
N ARG A 103 18.61 -19.46 19.11
CA ARG A 103 18.01 -20.34 18.11
C ARG A 103 18.23 -19.80 16.70
N VAL A 104 17.98 -18.50 16.46
CA VAL A 104 18.23 -17.88 15.15
C VAL A 104 19.69 -18.09 14.73
N ARG A 105 20.64 -17.86 15.65
CA ARG A 105 22.07 -18.09 15.40
C ARG A 105 22.38 -19.55 15.06
N ARG A 106 21.86 -20.52 15.83
CA ARG A 106 22.06 -21.95 15.54
C ARG A 106 21.54 -22.33 14.14
N LEU A 107 20.39 -21.80 13.74
CA LEU A 107 19.86 -22.06 12.40
C LEU A 107 20.78 -21.47 11.31
N CYS A 108 21.29 -20.26 11.51
CA CYS A 108 22.26 -19.63 10.60
C CYS A 108 23.58 -20.41 10.51
N ASP A 109 24.04 -21.01 11.62
CA ASP A 109 25.23 -21.88 11.63
C ASP A 109 24.98 -23.21 10.89
N GLN A 110 23.76 -23.72 10.94
CA GLN A 110 23.41 -25.05 10.45
C GLN A 110 23.02 -25.08 8.98
N TYR A 111 22.35 -24.05 8.47
CA TYR A 111 21.74 -24.04 7.14
C TYR A 111 22.33 -22.95 6.25
N THR A 112 22.90 -23.35 5.12
CA THR A 112 23.49 -22.41 4.16
C THR A 112 22.44 -21.77 3.26
N CYS A 113 21.31 -22.45 3.07
CA CYS A 113 20.14 -22.00 2.33
C CYS A 113 19.47 -20.75 2.92
N LEU A 114 19.69 -20.45 4.20
CA LEU A 114 19.29 -19.18 4.81
C LEU A 114 20.08 -18.04 4.17
N VAL A 115 19.38 -17.16 3.46
CA VAL A 115 19.95 -15.99 2.77
C VAL A 115 19.37 -14.66 3.28
N GLY A 116 18.24 -14.71 3.97
CA GLY A 116 17.57 -13.56 4.55
C GLY A 116 16.98 -13.85 5.92
N LEU A 117 16.85 -12.80 6.73
CA LEU A 117 16.04 -12.76 7.95
C LEU A 117 14.89 -11.78 7.73
N GLN A 118 13.78 -11.95 8.45
CA GLN A 118 12.64 -11.06 8.37
C GLN A 118 12.07 -10.73 9.75
N LEU A 119 11.66 -9.47 9.91
CA LEU A 119 10.88 -8.95 11.01
C LEU A 119 9.63 -8.31 10.40
N SER A 120 8.46 -8.68 10.89
CA SER A 120 7.17 -8.19 10.37
C SER A 120 6.30 -7.65 11.51
N GLU A 121 5.47 -6.64 11.24
CA GLU A 121 4.41 -6.09 12.11
C GLU A 121 4.82 -5.62 13.53
N ALA A 122 6.12 -5.55 13.84
CA ALA A 122 6.61 -5.17 15.16
C ALA A 122 6.63 -3.64 15.34
N SER A 123 5.92 -3.10 16.33
CA SER A 123 5.85 -1.70 16.67
C SER A 123 7.17 -1.23 17.27
N HIS A 124 7.62 -0.07 16.81
CA HIS A 124 8.86 0.59 17.22
C HIS A 124 8.61 2.00 17.79
N ARG A 125 7.36 2.31 18.13
CA ARG A 125 6.92 3.59 18.69
C ARG A 125 7.27 3.68 20.18
N THR A 126 8.50 4.07 20.48
CA THR A 126 8.98 4.24 21.86
C THR A 126 9.37 5.71 22.07
N PHE A 127 8.73 6.39 23.03
CA PHE A 127 8.96 7.80 23.37
C PHE A 127 8.93 8.00 24.90
N VAL A 128 9.73 7.21 25.60
CA VAL A 128 9.88 7.21 27.07
C VAL A 128 10.78 8.36 27.53
N GLY A 129 11.87 8.65 26.81
CA GLY A 129 12.81 9.70 27.19
C GLY A 129 13.51 9.44 28.52
N HIS A 130 13.89 8.18 28.80
CA HIS A 130 14.54 7.81 30.06
C HIS A 130 15.91 8.50 30.18
N GLY A 131 16.14 9.27 31.24
CA GLY A 131 17.35 10.08 31.44
C GLY A 131 18.69 9.32 31.51
N GLY A 132 18.66 7.99 31.42
CA GLY A 132 19.84 7.12 31.26
C GLY A 132 20.33 6.97 29.81
N GLY A 133 19.60 7.50 28.82
CA GLY A 133 19.97 7.46 27.40
C GLY A 133 19.42 6.26 26.62
N PRO A 134 19.63 6.22 25.28
CA PRO A 134 18.94 5.31 24.36
C PRO A 134 19.09 3.82 24.70
N GLU A 135 20.26 3.39 25.20
CA GLU A 135 20.50 1.99 25.56
C GLU A 135 19.57 1.48 26.68
N TYR A 136 19.12 2.37 27.57
CA TYR A 136 18.21 2.04 28.66
C TYR A 136 16.74 2.34 28.35
N SER A 137 16.49 3.20 27.35
CA SER A 137 15.14 3.67 27.01
C SER A 137 14.53 2.95 25.79
N MET A 138 15.36 2.34 24.94
CA MET A 138 14.93 1.61 23.74
C MET A 138 13.87 0.54 24.05
N GLY A 139 12.90 0.36 23.15
CA GLY A 139 11.88 -0.68 23.29
C GLY A 139 12.42 -2.11 23.12
N ARG A 140 11.64 -3.11 23.56
CA ARG A 140 11.94 -4.56 23.36
C ARG A 140 12.21 -4.88 21.89
N ASN A 141 11.29 -4.48 21.01
CA ASN A 141 11.35 -4.79 19.58
C ASN A 141 12.55 -4.10 18.92
N ALA A 142 12.81 -2.85 19.28
CA ALA A 142 13.98 -2.11 18.78
C ALA A 142 15.31 -2.78 19.19
N ARG A 143 15.42 -3.32 20.42
CA ARG A 143 16.59 -4.10 20.84
C ARG A 143 16.76 -5.39 20.05
N TYR A 144 15.66 -6.13 19.84
CA TYR A 144 15.68 -7.37 19.05
C TYR A 144 16.09 -7.11 17.60
N ALA A 145 15.48 -6.10 16.96
CA ALA A 145 15.82 -5.68 15.61
C ALA A 145 17.30 -5.31 15.47
N ARG A 146 17.85 -4.54 16.42
CA ARG A 146 19.28 -4.19 16.46
C ARG A 146 20.18 -5.43 16.45
N ASP A 147 19.81 -6.45 17.22
CA ASP A 147 20.62 -7.67 17.34
C ASP A 147 20.48 -8.58 16.11
N ILE A 148 19.29 -8.63 15.48
CA ILE A 148 19.07 -9.29 14.19
C ILE A 148 19.86 -8.61 13.06
N ILE A 149 19.89 -7.27 13.00
CA ILE A 149 20.70 -6.53 12.00
C ILE A 149 22.18 -6.92 12.09
N ARG A 150 22.72 -7.00 13.32
CA ARG A 150 24.11 -7.40 13.54
C ARG A 150 24.36 -8.84 13.13
N LEU A 151 23.43 -9.74 13.43
CA LEU A 151 23.48 -11.14 13.03
C LEU A 151 23.46 -11.27 11.50
N ALA A 152 22.58 -10.53 10.83
CA ALA A 152 22.50 -10.49 9.37
C ALA A 152 23.85 -10.09 8.75
N GLY A 153 24.48 -9.03 9.27
CA GLY A 153 25.81 -8.61 8.83
C GLY A 153 26.95 -9.61 9.13
N GLU A 154 26.83 -10.42 10.19
CA GLU A 154 27.81 -11.47 10.53
C GLU A 154 27.76 -12.63 9.53
N TYR A 155 26.55 -13.04 9.11
CA TYR A 155 26.34 -14.19 8.23
C TYR A 155 26.18 -13.83 6.74
N GLY A 156 26.19 -12.54 6.40
CA GLY A 156 25.98 -12.07 5.02
C GLY A 156 24.52 -12.24 4.57
N LEU A 157 23.57 -12.14 5.50
CA LEU A 157 22.14 -12.24 5.21
C LEU A 157 21.58 -10.84 5.01
N PHE A 158 20.61 -10.68 4.12
CA PHE A 158 19.78 -9.48 4.18
C PHE A 158 18.75 -9.58 5.32
N MET A 159 18.20 -8.45 5.74
CA MET A 159 17.10 -8.36 6.67
C MET A 159 15.96 -7.58 6.00
N SER A 160 14.87 -8.29 5.66
CA SER A 160 13.60 -7.66 5.29
C SER A 160 12.93 -7.15 6.57
N TRP A 161 12.59 -5.87 6.61
CA TRP A 161 11.89 -5.28 7.75
C TRP A 161 10.55 -4.75 7.24
N GLN A 162 9.50 -5.52 7.45
CA GLN A 162 8.15 -5.20 7.00
C GLN A 162 7.41 -4.56 8.14
N LEU A 163 7.09 -3.29 7.98
CA LEU A 163 6.37 -2.53 8.99
C LEU A 163 5.26 -1.76 8.30
N MET A 164 4.21 -1.51 9.08
CA MET A 164 3.06 -0.72 8.69
C MET A 164 2.98 0.57 9.51
N SER A 165 2.09 1.46 9.11
CA SER A 165 1.78 2.70 9.84
C SER A 165 3.01 3.60 10.06
N GLU A 166 3.06 4.42 11.10
CA GLU A 166 4.11 5.41 11.30
C GLU A 166 5.46 4.85 11.84
N ASN A 167 5.68 3.54 11.77
CA ASN A 167 6.80 2.87 12.45
C ASN A 167 8.18 3.29 11.93
N PHE A 168 8.38 3.40 10.61
CA PHE A 168 9.67 3.88 10.10
C PHE A 168 9.94 5.34 10.48
N ALA A 169 8.92 6.18 10.50
CA ALA A 169 9.05 7.55 10.98
C ALA A 169 9.45 7.57 12.46
N ALA A 170 8.83 6.72 13.31
CA ALA A 170 9.16 6.60 14.72
C ALA A 170 10.59 6.11 14.96
N ILE A 171 11.08 5.11 14.21
CA ILE A 171 12.48 4.67 14.25
C ILE A 171 13.42 5.82 13.88
N ALA A 172 13.05 6.60 12.87
CA ALA A 172 13.88 7.65 12.30
C ALA A 172 13.98 8.94 13.13
N CYS A 173 13.06 9.14 14.09
CA CYS A 173 13.00 10.38 14.88
C CYS A 173 13.06 10.18 16.40
N SER A 174 12.69 9.02 16.93
CA SER A 174 12.67 8.80 18.38
C SER A 174 14.07 8.88 18.98
N GLY A 175 14.20 9.66 20.06
CA GLY A 175 15.39 9.69 20.90
C GLY A 175 15.75 8.33 21.50
N ASP A 176 14.76 7.46 21.74
CA ASP A 176 14.98 6.13 22.32
C ASP A 176 15.47 5.10 21.28
N ASN A 177 15.24 5.37 20.00
CA ASN A 177 15.66 4.52 18.89
C ASN A 177 17.04 4.91 18.32
N GLU A 178 17.74 5.90 18.88
CA GLU A 178 19.01 6.38 18.30
C GLU A 178 20.08 5.31 18.14
N ALA A 179 20.24 4.42 19.13
CA ALA A 179 21.22 3.34 19.05
C ALA A 179 20.83 2.24 18.03
N LEU A 180 19.54 2.07 17.79
CA LEU A 180 19.03 1.22 16.70
C LEU A 180 19.32 1.90 15.36
N PHE A 181 19.02 3.19 15.21
CA PHE A 181 19.30 3.94 13.99
C PHE A 181 20.79 3.96 13.64
N ASP A 182 21.68 4.11 14.62
CA ASP A 182 23.12 4.03 14.41
C ASP A 182 23.55 2.65 13.89
N THR A 183 22.92 1.59 14.38
CA THR A 183 23.15 0.23 13.88
C THR A 183 22.63 0.07 12.45
N ILE A 184 21.49 0.66 12.10
CA ILE A 184 20.98 0.69 10.72
C ILE A 184 22.01 1.34 9.79
N VAL A 185 22.54 2.51 10.14
CA VAL A 185 23.55 3.20 9.32
C VAL A 185 24.83 2.38 9.19
N GLU A 186 25.30 1.73 10.25
CA GLU A 186 26.50 0.89 10.23
C GLU A 186 26.34 -0.36 9.32
N TYR A 187 25.14 -0.93 9.30
CA TYR A 187 24.80 -2.18 8.61
C TYR A 187 23.85 -1.96 7.42
N GLY A 188 23.76 -0.75 6.88
CA GLY A 188 22.72 -0.36 5.91
C GLY A 188 22.69 -1.16 4.60
N GLU A 189 23.77 -1.88 4.27
CA GLU A 189 23.80 -2.83 3.15
C GLU A 189 22.86 -4.03 3.37
N TYR A 190 22.68 -4.44 4.62
CA TYR A 190 21.90 -5.63 5.00
C TYR A 190 20.45 -5.29 5.34
N VAL A 191 20.14 -4.04 5.69
CA VAL A 191 18.81 -3.64 6.16
C VAL A 191 17.95 -3.17 4.99
N ILE A 192 16.76 -3.74 4.85
CA ILE A 192 15.78 -3.37 3.83
C ILE A 192 14.50 -2.93 4.56
N PRO A 193 14.29 -1.61 4.74
CA PRO A 193 13.00 -1.05 5.13
C PRO A 193 11.97 -1.38 4.04
N THR A 194 10.88 -2.05 4.41
CA THR A 194 9.84 -2.51 3.51
C THR A 194 8.49 -2.01 4.03
N HIS A 195 7.79 -1.21 3.22
CA HIS A 195 6.44 -0.78 3.57
C HIS A 195 5.46 -1.94 3.37
N GLU A 196 4.85 -2.34 4.47
CA GLU A 196 3.83 -3.37 4.53
C GLU A 196 2.45 -2.79 4.18
N MET A 197 1.89 -3.21 3.04
CA MET A 197 0.76 -2.50 2.40
C MET A 197 -0.63 -3.03 2.78
N ASN A 198 -0.79 -3.82 3.84
CA ASN A 198 -2.11 -4.26 4.35
C ASN A 198 -2.87 -3.14 5.07
N SER A 199 -2.17 -2.32 5.85
CA SER A 199 -2.83 -1.35 6.73
C SER A 199 -3.70 -0.37 5.94
N GLU A 200 -4.97 -0.27 6.33
CA GLU A 200 -5.88 0.73 5.76
C GLU A 200 -5.54 2.17 6.20
N TYR A 201 -4.59 2.35 7.11
CA TYR A 201 -4.22 3.66 7.68
C TYR A 201 -2.73 3.97 7.55
N ALA A 202 -2.38 5.25 7.57
CA ALA A 202 -1.02 5.77 7.69
C ALA A 202 -0.03 5.26 6.61
N LYS A 203 -0.53 4.94 5.41
CA LYS A 203 0.26 4.35 4.32
C LYS A 203 1.35 5.28 3.79
N TYR A 204 1.02 6.57 3.60
CA TYR A 204 1.99 7.53 3.07
C TYR A 204 3.14 7.75 4.04
N ILE A 205 2.89 7.95 5.33
CA ILE A 205 3.98 8.18 6.29
C ILE A 205 4.94 6.98 6.32
N ASP A 206 4.43 5.75 6.26
CA ASP A 206 5.28 4.56 6.20
C ASP A 206 6.09 4.49 4.90
N HIS A 207 5.42 4.57 3.74
CA HIS A 207 6.04 4.50 2.42
C HIS A 207 7.16 5.54 2.27
N LEU A 208 6.86 6.79 2.63
CA LEU A 208 7.78 7.91 2.46
C LEU A 208 8.94 7.85 3.46
N ALA A 209 8.73 7.29 4.65
CA ALA A 209 9.76 7.06 5.65
C ALA A 209 10.67 5.89 5.24
N ALA A 210 10.12 4.73 4.86
CA ALA A 210 10.89 3.57 4.37
C ALA A 210 11.81 3.97 3.20
N MET A 211 11.25 4.63 2.18
CA MET A 211 12.03 5.20 1.07
C MET A 211 13.03 6.27 1.54
N GLY A 212 12.69 7.03 2.59
CA GLY A 212 13.55 8.05 3.20
C GLY A 212 14.84 7.51 3.81
N PHE A 213 14.85 6.29 4.38
CA PHE A 213 16.08 5.62 4.81
C PHE A 213 17.02 5.39 3.62
N TRP A 214 16.50 4.98 2.46
CA TRP A 214 17.29 4.77 1.26
C TRP A 214 17.80 6.07 0.64
N ILE A 215 16.94 7.09 0.52
CA ILE A 215 17.30 8.40 -0.05
C ILE A 215 18.32 9.14 0.83
N SER A 216 18.21 9.01 2.15
CA SER A 216 19.18 9.58 3.10
C SER A 216 20.54 8.88 3.07
N GLY A 217 20.58 7.65 2.53
CA GLY A 217 21.76 6.79 2.50
C GLY A 217 21.96 5.96 3.77
N ALA A 218 20.96 5.90 4.66
CA ALA A 218 20.99 5.01 5.82
C ALA A 218 20.95 3.54 5.42
N THR A 219 20.30 3.20 4.31
CA THR A 219 20.26 1.84 3.75
C THR A 219 20.65 1.80 2.28
N ALA A 220 21.06 0.63 1.79
CA ALA A 220 21.42 0.40 0.38
C ALA A 220 20.19 0.19 -0.50
N ASN A 221 19.15 -0.44 0.06
CA ASN A 221 17.92 -0.85 -0.61
C ASN A 221 16.70 -0.56 0.29
N TRP A 222 15.52 -0.61 -0.31
CA TRP A 222 14.21 -0.56 0.36
C TRP A 222 13.19 -1.35 -0.48
N GLY A 223 12.02 -1.63 0.09
CA GLY A 223 11.02 -2.49 -0.53
C GLY A 223 9.57 -2.10 -0.25
N VAL A 224 8.67 -2.88 -0.83
CA VAL A 224 7.23 -2.88 -0.54
C VAL A 224 6.74 -4.32 -0.36
N GLU A 225 5.66 -4.49 0.39
CA GLU A 225 4.96 -5.75 0.54
C GLU A 225 3.50 -5.63 0.08
N PRO A 226 3.26 -5.81 -1.23
CA PRO A 226 1.91 -5.91 -1.78
C PRO A 226 1.16 -7.11 -1.20
N GLN A 227 -0.10 -6.91 -0.80
CA GLN A 227 -0.91 -7.98 -0.24
C GLN A 227 -2.41 -7.76 -0.30
N SER A 228 -3.19 -8.84 -0.40
CA SER A 228 -4.66 -8.80 -0.48
C SER A 228 -5.37 -8.61 0.86
N TRP A 229 -4.67 -8.76 1.99
CA TRP A 229 -5.18 -8.37 3.31
C TRP A 229 -5.64 -6.92 3.30
N TYR A 230 -4.96 -6.06 2.54
CA TYR A 230 -5.36 -4.68 2.29
C TYR A 230 -6.85 -4.52 1.94
N TRP A 231 -7.34 -5.35 1.02
CA TRP A 231 -8.72 -5.28 0.55
C TRP A 231 -9.71 -5.57 1.68
N SER A 232 -9.37 -6.53 2.54
CA SER A 232 -10.20 -6.87 3.70
C SER A 232 -10.13 -5.81 4.78
N ASP A 233 -8.92 -5.33 5.09
CA ASP A 233 -8.65 -4.37 6.16
C ASP A 233 -9.26 -3.00 5.85
N ALA A 234 -9.18 -2.55 4.59
CA ALA A 234 -9.88 -1.37 4.09
C ALA A 234 -11.41 -1.55 4.01
N GLY A 235 -11.91 -2.75 4.33
CA GLY A 235 -13.32 -3.06 4.33
C GLY A 235 -13.93 -3.22 2.94
N TYR A 236 -13.15 -3.50 1.90
CA TYR A 236 -13.67 -3.66 0.54
C TYR A 236 -14.16 -5.07 0.27
N ALA A 237 -15.37 -5.19 -0.28
CA ALA A 237 -15.97 -6.48 -0.58
C ALA A 237 -15.79 -6.86 -2.06
N ALA A 238 -16.04 -5.88 -2.92
CA ALA A 238 -15.96 -5.91 -4.37
C ALA A 238 -15.83 -4.47 -4.87
N PRO A 239 -15.39 -4.21 -6.12
CA PRO A 239 -15.31 -2.86 -6.66
C PRO A 239 -16.58 -2.03 -6.44
N GLY A 240 -16.44 -0.92 -5.71
CA GLY A 240 -17.50 0.03 -5.34
C GLY A 240 -18.42 -0.43 -4.19
N VAL A 241 -18.10 -1.54 -3.52
CA VAL A 241 -18.85 -2.07 -2.38
C VAL A 241 -17.96 -2.12 -1.15
N CYS A 242 -18.40 -1.48 -0.08
CA CYS A 242 -17.72 -1.50 1.21
C CYS A 242 -18.48 -2.42 2.17
N ILE A 243 -17.78 -3.27 2.90
CA ILE A 243 -18.21 -4.02 4.08
C ILE A 243 -19.30 -5.08 3.83
N PRO A 244 -19.08 -6.34 4.22
CA PRO A 244 -17.89 -6.86 4.90
C PRO A 244 -16.68 -6.94 3.97
N GLY A 245 -15.50 -6.57 4.47
CA GLY A 245 -14.26 -6.74 3.73
C GLY A 245 -14.06 -8.20 3.29
N SER A 246 -13.48 -8.42 2.12
CA SER A 246 -13.17 -9.74 1.56
C SER A 246 -11.68 -9.86 1.26
N LEU A 247 -11.19 -11.08 1.03
CA LEU A 247 -9.82 -11.31 0.54
C LEU A 247 -9.77 -11.41 -0.99
N ASP A 248 -10.88 -11.10 -1.67
CA ASP A 248 -10.97 -11.21 -3.13
C ASP A 248 -10.55 -9.91 -3.82
N MET A 249 -9.32 -9.48 -3.54
CA MET A 249 -8.76 -8.26 -4.13
C MET A 249 -8.59 -8.43 -5.66
N PRO A 250 -8.92 -7.43 -6.49
CA PRO A 250 -8.55 -7.43 -7.91
C PRO A 250 -7.03 -7.59 -8.11
N GLY A 251 -6.62 -8.45 -9.04
CA GLY A 251 -5.21 -8.77 -9.25
C GLY A 251 -4.38 -7.58 -9.76
N GLU A 252 -5.02 -6.66 -10.45
CA GLU A 252 -4.48 -5.37 -10.89
C GLU A 252 -3.82 -4.58 -9.76
N LEU A 253 -4.41 -4.60 -8.55
CA LEU A 253 -3.91 -3.85 -7.41
C LEU A 253 -2.53 -4.34 -6.95
N TYR A 254 -2.20 -5.63 -7.08
CA TYR A 254 -0.84 -6.11 -6.84
C TYR A 254 0.17 -5.42 -7.77
N SER A 255 -0.18 -5.28 -9.05
CA SER A 255 0.68 -4.62 -10.03
C SER A 255 0.86 -3.14 -9.67
N ILE A 256 -0.22 -2.46 -9.29
CA ILE A 256 -0.19 -1.06 -8.86
C ILE A 256 0.67 -0.88 -7.60
N MET A 257 0.50 -1.72 -6.57
CA MET A 257 1.32 -1.72 -5.34
C MET A 257 2.81 -1.87 -5.65
N MET A 258 3.16 -2.81 -6.53
CA MET A 258 4.54 -2.98 -6.98
C MET A 258 5.06 -1.75 -7.73
N LEU A 259 4.24 -1.14 -8.59
CA LEU A 259 4.63 0.04 -9.37
C LEU A 259 4.79 1.30 -8.50
N LEU A 260 3.98 1.45 -7.44
CA LEU A 260 4.17 2.50 -6.44
C LEU A 260 5.57 2.40 -5.83
N GLY A 261 5.99 1.20 -5.39
CA GLY A 261 7.35 0.95 -4.93
C GLY A 261 8.41 1.20 -6.01
N ALA A 262 8.20 0.67 -7.22
CA ALA A 262 9.16 0.78 -8.33
C ALA A 262 9.43 2.23 -8.73
N THR A 263 8.42 3.11 -8.75
CA THR A 263 8.60 4.54 -9.06
C THR A 263 9.43 5.28 -8.01
N GLY A 264 9.43 4.81 -6.76
CA GLY A 264 10.35 5.26 -5.70
C GLY A 264 11.69 4.50 -5.67
N GLY A 265 11.94 3.59 -6.61
CA GLY A 265 13.18 2.82 -6.72
C GLY A 265 13.27 1.61 -5.79
N ALA A 266 12.14 1.06 -5.32
CA ALA A 266 12.12 -0.17 -4.52
C ALA A 266 12.75 -1.34 -5.31
N THR A 267 13.59 -2.11 -4.63
CA THR A 267 14.29 -3.26 -5.22
C THR A 267 13.90 -4.58 -4.56
N VAL A 268 12.98 -4.56 -3.60
CA VAL A 268 12.52 -5.74 -2.87
C VAL A 268 11.00 -5.72 -2.83
N TYR A 269 10.39 -6.86 -3.19
CA TYR A 269 8.96 -7.06 -3.24
C TYR A 269 8.64 -8.32 -2.43
N SER A 270 7.99 -8.18 -1.28
CA SER A 270 7.48 -9.32 -0.51
C SER A 270 6.02 -9.55 -0.84
N ILE A 271 5.64 -10.78 -1.14
CA ILE A 271 4.26 -11.09 -1.51
C ILE A 271 3.63 -11.93 -0.39
N GLU A 272 2.52 -11.42 0.13
CA GLU A 272 1.61 -12.07 1.06
C GLU A 272 0.17 -11.90 0.53
N PRO A 273 -0.80 -12.78 0.80
CA PRO A 273 -0.73 -14.08 1.47
C PRO A 273 -0.38 -15.24 0.53
N PRO A 274 0.02 -16.42 1.08
CA PRO A 274 0.49 -17.53 0.28
C PRO A 274 -0.56 -18.11 -0.67
N TRP A 275 -1.86 -17.93 -0.38
CA TRP A 275 -2.95 -18.37 -1.26
C TRP A 275 -3.11 -17.51 -2.53
N ASP A 276 -2.48 -16.34 -2.58
CA ASP A 276 -2.38 -15.52 -3.79
C ASP A 276 -1.21 -15.91 -4.68
N ILE A 277 -0.22 -16.60 -4.12
CA ILE A 277 0.99 -17.07 -4.83
C ILE A 277 0.78 -18.48 -5.35
N TRP A 278 0.34 -19.38 -4.48
CA TRP A 278 0.32 -20.81 -4.72
C TRP A 278 -1.07 -21.32 -5.07
N SER A 279 -1.14 -22.54 -5.59
CA SER A 279 -2.41 -23.15 -6.01
C SER A 279 -3.35 -23.34 -4.82
N GLY A 280 -4.59 -22.88 -4.93
CA GLY A 280 -5.62 -22.92 -3.89
C GLY A 280 -6.94 -22.33 -4.38
N GLU A 281 -7.95 -22.26 -3.51
CA GLU A 281 -9.33 -21.85 -3.87
C GLU A 281 -9.46 -20.37 -4.27
N HIS A 282 -8.49 -19.51 -3.91
CA HIS A 282 -8.71 -18.05 -3.91
C HIS A 282 -7.75 -17.15 -4.70
N GLY A 283 -6.59 -17.57 -5.22
CA GLY A 283 -5.63 -16.52 -5.61
C GLY A 283 -4.49 -16.79 -6.58
N ARG A 284 -4.20 -18.01 -7.04
CA ARG A 284 -3.04 -18.26 -7.95
C ARG A 284 -3.03 -17.39 -9.22
N HIS A 285 -4.21 -17.02 -9.74
CA HIS A 285 -4.32 -16.16 -10.92
C HIS A 285 -3.72 -14.76 -10.67
N ARG A 286 -3.76 -14.23 -9.44
CA ARG A 286 -3.09 -12.97 -9.07
C ARG A 286 -1.59 -13.07 -9.30
N PHE A 287 -1.00 -14.20 -8.91
CA PHE A 287 0.41 -14.44 -9.15
C PHE A 287 0.75 -14.63 -10.63
N THR A 288 0.03 -15.51 -11.33
CA THR A 288 0.36 -15.82 -12.73
C THR A 288 0.05 -14.69 -13.70
N ASP A 289 -1.02 -13.94 -13.45
CA ASP A 289 -1.58 -13.01 -14.44
C ASP A 289 -1.18 -11.56 -14.15
N TRP A 290 -0.74 -11.24 -12.91
CA TRP A 290 -0.44 -9.87 -12.49
C TRP A 290 0.95 -9.70 -11.84
N ILE A 291 1.27 -10.47 -10.79
CA ILE A 291 2.56 -10.32 -10.07
C ILE A 291 3.74 -10.74 -10.97
N VAL A 292 3.69 -11.95 -11.55
CA VAL A 292 4.76 -12.46 -12.40
C VAL A 292 4.98 -11.59 -13.64
N PRO A 293 3.94 -11.21 -14.42
CA PRO A 293 4.12 -10.31 -15.56
C PRO A 293 4.70 -8.94 -15.17
N THR A 294 4.25 -8.36 -14.05
CA THR A 294 4.78 -7.09 -13.54
C THR A 294 6.25 -7.21 -13.18
N PHE A 295 6.61 -8.18 -12.32
CA PHE A 295 7.98 -8.38 -11.86
C PHE A 295 8.93 -8.71 -13.02
N SER A 296 8.54 -9.65 -13.88
CA SER A 296 9.32 -10.04 -15.06
C SER A 296 9.57 -8.86 -15.99
N ARG A 297 8.60 -7.95 -16.15
CA ARG A 297 8.79 -6.73 -16.95
C ARG A 297 9.74 -5.74 -16.26
N LEU A 298 9.61 -5.52 -14.95
CA LEU A 298 10.53 -4.69 -14.18
C LEU A 298 11.99 -5.15 -14.33
N VAL A 299 12.23 -6.47 -14.27
CA VAL A 299 13.55 -7.08 -14.40
C VAL A 299 14.06 -7.04 -15.85
N SER A 300 13.32 -7.62 -16.78
CA SER A 300 13.79 -7.84 -18.16
C SER A 300 14.03 -6.54 -18.92
N GLU A 301 13.25 -5.50 -18.63
CA GLU A 301 13.40 -4.17 -19.24
C GLU A 301 14.20 -3.18 -18.37
N ARG A 302 14.66 -3.61 -17.19
CA ARG A 302 15.40 -2.79 -16.21
C ARG A 302 14.68 -1.46 -15.90
N LEU A 303 13.40 -1.58 -15.54
CA LEU A 303 12.53 -0.42 -15.34
C LEU A 303 12.69 0.23 -13.96
N ILE A 304 13.28 -0.46 -12.97
CA ILE A 304 13.47 0.14 -11.63
C ILE A 304 14.48 1.29 -11.73
N PRO A 305 14.11 2.54 -11.42
CA PRO A 305 15.02 3.67 -11.50
C PRO A 305 16.11 3.59 -10.42
N SER A 306 17.29 4.09 -10.74
CA SER A 306 18.38 4.17 -9.76
C SER A 306 18.11 5.25 -8.69
N ARG A 307 18.78 5.16 -7.54
CA ARG A 307 18.71 6.22 -6.49
C ARG A 307 18.97 7.62 -7.01
N LYS A 308 19.91 7.75 -7.95
CA LYS A 308 20.25 9.03 -8.56
C LYS A 308 19.08 9.59 -9.37
N GLU A 309 18.38 8.74 -10.11
CA GLU A 309 17.24 9.14 -10.95
C GLU A 309 16.03 9.51 -10.10
N VAL A 310 15.71 8.70 -9.10
CA VAL A 310 14.64 9.01 -8.14
C VAL A 310 14.92 10.31 -7.40
N LYS A 311 16.14 10.49 -6.89
CA LYS A 311 16.50 11.74 -6.19
C LYS A 311 16.46 12.96 -7.11
N ALA A 312 16.74 12.81 -8.41
CA ALA A 312 16.67 13.91 -9.37
C ALA A 312 15.23 14.41 -9.60
N SER A 313 14.20 13.57 -9.36
CA SER A 313 12.80 13.97 -9.40
C SER A 313 12.28 14.55 -8.07
N MET A 314 13.12 14.66 -7.03
CA MET A 314 12.76 15.11 -5.69
C MET A 314 13.39 16.48 -5.36
N PRO A 315 12.82 17.61 -5.79
CA PRO A 315 13.32 18.93 -5.42
C PRO A 315 13.06 19.27 -3.94
N VAL A 316 12.04 18.64 -3.34
CA VAL A 316 11.60 18.87 -1.96
C VAL A 316 11.78 17.60 -1.14
N ALA A 317 12.20 17.76 0.11
CA ALA A 317 12.20 16.71 1.13
C ALA A 317 11.55 17.20 2.42
N TYR A 318 11.04 16.28 3.23
CA TYR A 318 10.61 16.55 4.60
C TYR A 318 11.67 16.01 5.56
N HIS A 319 12.07 16.77 6.58
CA HIS A 319 13.07 16.34 7.54
C HIS A 319 12.50 16.29 8.95
N LEU A 320 12.51 15.08 9.50
CA LEU A 320 12.02 14.80 10.84
C LEU A 320 12.80 15.58 11.90
N ALA A 321 12.10 16.11 12.89
CA ALA A 321 12.70 16.55 14.14
C ALA A 321 13.03 15.33 15.01
N ARG A 322 13.94 15.48 15.98
CA ARG A 322 14.15 14.46 17.00
C ARG A 322 13.02 14.54 18.03
N CYS A 323 12.34 13.43 18.29
CA CYS A 323 11.19 13.32 19.19
C CYS A 323 11.59 12.64 20.49
N GLU A 324 11.36 13.29 21.63
CA GLU A 324 11.65 12.73 22.96
C GLU A 324 10.39 12.18 23.64
N ARG A 325 9.22 12.74 23.28
CA ARG A 325 7.93 12.44 23.87
C ARG A 325 6.86 12.27 22.80
N PRO A 326 5.74 11.57 23.10
CA PRO A 326 4.65 11.37 22.15
C PRO A 326 4.17 12.69 21.51
N LYS A 327 3.96 13.74 22.32
CA LYS A 327 3.58 15.08 21.85
C LYS A 327 4.51 15.69 20.77
N ASP A 328 5.78 15.30 20.71
CA ASP A 328 6.70 15.78 19.68
C ASP A 328 6.40 15.08 18.35
N PHE A 329 6.02 13.79 18.42
CA PHE A 329 5.63 12.99 17.27
C PHE A 329 4.25 13.36 16.72
N HIS A 330 3.32 13.84 17.56
CA HIS A 330 2.05 14.42 17.10
C HIS A 330 2.23 15.51 16.03
N VAL A 331 3.34 16.27 16.09
CA VAL A 331 3.67 17.28 15.07
C VAL A 331 4.07 16.62 13.74
N VAL A 332 4.70 15.45 13.80
CA VAL A 332 5.01 14.63 12.62
C VAL A 332 3.72 14.09 12.00
N GLU A 333 2.84 13.48 12.80
CA GLU A 333 1.53 12.98 12.35
C GLU A 333 0.69 14.09 11.73
N ARG A 334 0.61 15.26 12.36
CA ARG A 334 -0.12 16.41 11.80
C ARG A 334 0.33 16.77 10.39
N ASP A 335 1.62 16.67 10.08
CA ASP A 335 2.14 17.02 8.77
C ASP A 335 2.04 15.84 7.77
N LEU A 336 2.20 14.59 8.23
CA LEU A 336 2.43 13.41 7.36
C LEU A 336 1.35 12.32 7.39
N ASP A 337 0.40 12.39 8.30
CA ASP A 337 -0.64 11.38 8.49
C ASP A 337 -2.01 12.05 8.54
N PHE A 338 -2.86 11.73 7.57
CA PHE A 338 -4.22 12.27 7.47
C PHE A 338 -5.27 11.40 8.17
N ASP A 339 -4.90 10.17 8.57
CA ASP A 339 -5.76 9.24 9.31
C ASP A 339 -5.68 9.53 10.81
N HIS A 340 -4.47 9.75 11.32
CA HIS A 340 -4.23 10.04 12.75
C HIS A 340 -3.98 11.51 13.07
N GLY A 341 -3.72 12.34 12.04
CA GLY A 341 -3.46 13.77 12.16
C GLY A 341 -4.16 14.59 11.06
N GLU A 342 -3.73 15.83 10.86
CA GLU A 342 -4.29 16.70 9.80
C GLU A 342 -3.78 16.33 8.40
N GLY A 343 -2.64 15.64 8.30
CA GLY A 343 -2.00 15.24 7.03
C GLY A 343 -1.64 16.41 6.10
N LEU A 344 -1.19 17.55 6.64
CA LEU A 344 -1.03 18.80 5.87
C LEU A 344 -0.19 18.66 4.60
N LEU A 345 0.94 17.96 4.68
CA LEU A 345 1.81 17.73 3.52
C LEU A 345 1.22 16.68 2.58
N VAL A 346 0.66 15.59 3.12
CA VAL A 346 0.07 14.53 2.31
C VAL A 346 -1.11 15.03 1.49
N ARG A 347 -2.03 15.80 2.09
CA ARG A 347 -3.14 16.44 1.37
C ARG A 347 -2.66 17.37 0.27
N ALA A 348 -1.60 18.13 0.53
CA ALA A 348 -1.01 19.04 -0.45
C ALA A 348 -0.26 18.33 -1.58
N ALA A 349 0.39 17.21 -1.30
CA ALA A 349 1.25 16.47 -2.23
C ALA A 349 0.48 15.43 -3.06
N TYR A 350 -0.41 14.69 -2.42
CA TYR A 350 -1.03 13.48 -2.96
C TYR A 350 -2.54 13.59 -3.09
N GLY A 351 -3.18 14.58 -2.44
CA GLY A 351 -4.62 14.61 -2.32
C GLY A 351 -5.14 13.49 -1.41
N VAL A 352 -6.40 13.61 -1.03
CA VAL A 352 -7.13 12.62 -0.21
C VAL A 352 -8.60 12.76 -0.63
N TYR A 353 -9.23 11.69 -1.14
CA TYR A 353 -10.67 11.68 -1.42
C TYR A 353 -11.47 11.49 -0.11
N ASP A 354 -12.67 10.94 -0.22
CA ASP A 354 -13.48 10.57 0.94
C ASP A 354 -12.91 9.30 1.57
N CYS A 355 -12.26 9.44 2.73
CA CYS A 355 -11.67 8.35 3.51
C CYS A 355 -12.65 7.21 3.83
N ALA A 356 -13.97 7.47 3.77
CA ALA A 356 -14.98 6.42 3.93
C ALA A 356 -15.06 5.46 2.73
N ARG A 357 -14.59 5.86 1.54
CA ARG A 357 -14.70 5.12 0.29
C ARG A 357 -13.35 4.63 -0.23
N ASP A 358 -12.35 5.50 -0.21
CA ASP A 358 -10.99 5.20 -0.65
C ASP A 358 -10.03 5.33 0.55
N ALA A 359 -9.14 4.35 0.74
CA ALA A 359 -8.20 4.31 1.87
C ALA A 359 -6.83 4.95 1.52
N GLU A 360 -6.64 5.36 0.26
CA GLU A 360 -5.63 6.33 -0.21
C GLU A 360 -4.16 5.87 -0.12
N MET A 361 -3.81 4.82 -0.86
CA MET A 361 -2.45 4.37 -1.14
C MET A 361 -1.88 4.95 -2.45
N ILE A 362 -2.74 5.16 -3.45
CA ILE A 362 -2.35 5.69 -4.77
C ILE A 362 -2.49 7.22 -4.73
N PRO A 363 -1.48 8.00 -5.15
CA PRO A 363 -1.62 9.45 -5.19
C PRO A 363 -2.68 9.94 -6.18
N ASN A 364 -3.50 10.89 -5.78
CA ASN A 364 -4.61 11.45 -6.59
C ASN A 364 -4.13 12.58 -7.51
N THR A 365 -2.82 12.77 -7.61
CA THR A 365 -2.20 13.76 -8.48
C THR A 365 -0.86 13.27 -9.00
N SER A 366 -0.54 13.68 -10.22
CA SER A 366 0.73 13.39 -10.89
C SER A 366 1.79 14.48 -10.73
N ARG A 367 1.47 15.61 -10.09
CA ARG A 367 2.34 16.81 -10.10
C ARG A 367 3.53 16.66 -9.18
N VAL A 368 3.28 16.19 -7.96
CA VAL A 368 4.27 16.00 -6.92
C VAL A 368 4.55 14.51 -6.90
N GLY A 369 5.71 14.09 -7.41
CA GLY A 369 6.15 12.71 -7.24
C GLY A 369 6.38 12.38 -5.75
N TRP A 370 7.32 11.51 -5.45
CA TRP A 370 7.59 11.15 -4.05
C TRP A 370 8.33 12.26 -3.28
N ILE A 371 7.93 12.52 -2.03
CA ILE A 371 8.64 13.41 -1.09
C ILE A 371 9.29 12.53 -0.02
N PRO A 372 10.62 12.39 0.01
CA PRO A 372 11.26 11.55 1.01
C PRO A 372 11.11 12.16 2.41
N VAL A 373 10.74 11.31 3.38
CA VAL A 373 10.75 11.65 4.81
C VAL A 373 12.11 11.25 5.37
N LEU A 374 12.98 12.25 5.53
CA LEU A 374 14.37 12.05 5.91
C LEU A 374 14.51 11.91 7.44
N PRO A 375 15.28 10.92 7.92
CA PRO A 375 15.53 10.73 9.35
C PRO A 375 16.12 11.95 10.05
N ALA A 376 15.87 12.10 11.35
CA ALA A 376 16.34 13.25 12.14
C ALA A 376 17.87 13.39 12.18
N LYS A 377 18.58 12.25 12.01
CA LYS A 377 20.06 12.19 11.95
C LYS A 377 20.61 12.29 10.53
N THR A 378 19.81 12.71 9.55
CA THR A 378 20.26 12.86 8.15
C THR A 378 21.42 13.86 8.05
N PRO A 379 22.55 13.48 7.40
CA PRO A 379 23.69 14.37 7.27
C PRO A 379 23.35 15.68 6.53
N SER A 380 23.91 16.80 6.97
CA SER A 380 23.65 18.11 6.34
C SER A 380 24.01 18.15 4.86
N ALA A 381 25.01 17.38 4.41
CA ALA A 381 25.36 17.27 2.99
C ALA A 381 24.21 16.69 2.14
N VAL A 382 23.44 15.75 2.71
CA VAL A 382 22.25 15.20 2.06
C VAL A 382 21.12 16.21 2.07
N LEU A 383 20.85 16.86 3.21
CA LEU A 383 19.83 17.91 3.32
C LEU A 383 20.07 19.05 2.31
N ASN A 384 21.32 19.49 2.18
CA ASN A 384 21.72 20.58 1.29
C ASN A 384 21.65 20.22 -0.21
N SER A 385 21.39 18.95 -0.55
CA SER A 385 21.22 18.52 -1.93
C SER A 385 19.79 18.68 -2.47
N PHE A 386 18.82 18.98 -1.60
CA PHE A 386 17.45 19.29 -1.97
C PHE A 386 17.29 20.79 -2.17
N ALA A 387 16.44 21.21 -3.11
CA ALA A 387 16.12 22.62 -3.30
C ALA A 387 15.34 23.19 -2.10
N ARG A 388 14.51 22.35 -1.47
CA ARG A 388 13.74 22.70 -0.26
C ARG A 388 13.72 21.53 0.72
N VAL A 389 13.95 21.85 2.00
CA VAL A 389 13.74 20.92 3.12
C VAL A 389 12.70 21.51 4.06
N ILE A 390 11.49 20.94 4.04
CA ILE A 390 10.41 21.27 4.98
C ILE A 390 10.77 20.71 6.34
N ARG A 391 10.65 21.53 7.39
CA ARG A 391 10.91 21.11 8.78
C ARG A 391 9.61 20.73 9.46
N THR A 392 9.68 19.74 10.34
CA THR A 392 8.56 19.37 11.22
C THR A 392 8.00 20.59 11.94
N GLY A 393 6.69 20.79 11.85
CA GLY A 393 6.00 21.90 12.51
C GLY A 393 6.01 23.21 11.71
N GLU A 394 6.65 23.26 10.55
CA GLU A 394 6.72 24.47 9.71
C GLU A 394 5.38 24.77 9.01
N LEU A 395 4.63 23.72 8.66
CA LEU A 395 3.35 23.84 7.99
C LEU A 395 2.28 24.33 8.98
N ARG A 396 1.41 25.22 8.48
CA ARG A 396 0.38 25.90 9.28
C ARG A 396 -1.00 25.37 8.99
N ASP A 397 -1.28 25.16 7.71
CA ASP A 397 -2.52 24.67 7.14
C ASP A 397 -2.22 24.09 5.75
N GLU A 398 -3.21 23.44 5.13
CA GLU A 398 -3.07 22.81 3.82
C GLU A 398 -2.74 23.81 2.70
N ALA A 399 -3.29 25.03 2.77
CA ALA A 399 -3.04 26.06 1.76
C ALA A 399 -1.57 26.51 1.77
N HIS A 400 -1.00 26.73 2.96
CA HIS A 400 0.41 27.02 3.15
C HIS A 400 1.29 25.86 2.69
N ALA A 401 0.90 24.61 2.98
CA ALA A 401 1.61 23.42 2.51
C ALA A 401 1.65 23.36 0.97
N ARG A 402 0.52 23.62 0.29
CA ARG A 402 0.45 23.70 -1.19
C ARG A 402 1.34 24.82 -1.74
N GLU A 403 1.33 26.01 -1.14
CA GLU A 403 2.18 27.14 -1.55
C GLU A 403 3.68 26.79 -1.48
N VAL A 404 4.10 26.27 -0.32
CA VAL A 404 5.50 25.87 -0.07
C VAL A 404 5.92 24.78 -1.05
N LEU A 405 5.07 23.78 -1.26
CA LEU A 405 5.38 22.59 -2.05
C LEU A 405 5.36 22.87 -3.56
N LEU A 406 4.24 23.36 -4.08
CA LEU A 406 3.98 23.39 -5.53
C LEU A 406 4.85 24.39 -6.28
N SER A 407 5.46 25.35 -5.59
CA SER A 407 6.44 26.28 -6.18
C SER A 407 7.70 25.58 -6.72
N HIS A 408 7.96 24.34 -6.31
CA HIS A 408 9.12 23.54 -6.72
C HIS A 408 8.82 22.50 -7.81
N PHE A 409 7.54 22.32 -8.19
CA PHE A 409 7.12 21.32 -9.17
C PHE A 409 6.43 21.98 -10.38
N SER A 410 6.83 21.57 -11.57
CA SER A 410 6.23 22.03 -12.83
C SER A 410 4.77 21.61 -12.94
N ASP A 411 3.94 22.51 -13.44
CA ASP A 411 2.54 22.24 -13.74
C ASP A 411 2.41 21.67 -15.15
N THR A 412 2.61 20.35 -15.27
CA THR A 412 2.48 19.62 -16.54
C THR A 412 1.15 18.90 -16.56
N ASP A 413 0.33 19.16 -17.58
CA ASP A 413 -0.91 18.42 -17.81
C ASP A 413 -0.60 16.97 -18.16
N ARG A 414 -0.96 16.06 -17.24
CA ARG A 414 -0.84 14.61 -17.35
C ARG A 414 -2.20 13.91 -17.26
N GLY A 415 -3.29 14.67 -17.32
CA GLY A 415 -4.63 14.18 -17.00
C GLY A 415 -4.92 14.16 -15.50
N THR A 416 -6.01 13.49 -15.12
CA THR A 416 -6.50 13.38 -13.74
C THR A 416 -6.01 12.13 -13.03
N ALA A 417 -5.65 11.08 -13.76
CA ALA A 417 -5.12 9.85 -13.19
C ALA A 417 -3.75 10.06 -12.56
N TRP A 418 -3.36 9.15 -11.68
CA TRP A 418 -1.99 9.08 -11.19
C TRP A 418 -1.04 8.68 -12.31
N SER A 419 0.10 9.36 -12.41
CA SER A 419 1.17 9.01 -13.34
C SER A 419 2.52 9.46 -12.84
N SER A 420 3.55 8.70 -13.23
CA SER A 420 4.94 8.97 -12.89
C SER A 420 5.84 8.66 -14.08
N ALA A 421 6.87 9.48 -14.27
CA ALA A 421 7.89 9.29 -15.30
C ALA A 421 9.26 9.56 -14.66
N ILE A 422 9.91 8.50 -14.15
CA ILE A 422 11.17 8.58 -13.40
C ILE A 422 12.14 7.56 -13.99
N GLY A 423 13.29 8.05 -14.46
CA GLY A 423 14.30 7.20 -15.10
C GLY A 423 13.71 6.38 -16.27
N PRO A 424 13.87 5.05 -16.30
CA PRO A 424 13.30 4.21 -17.35
C PRO A 424 11.81 3.85 -17.16
N LEU A 425 11.17 4.18 -16.03
CA LEU A 425 9.78 3.82 -15.79
C LEU A 425 8.84 4.98 -16.07
N VAL A 426 7.90 4.76 -16.98
CA VAL A 426 6.73 5.62 -17.18
C VAL A 426 5.49 4.77 -16.86
N VAL A 427 4.67 5.22 -15.92
CA VAL A 427 3.48 4.50 -15.45
C VAL A 427 2.32 5.47 -15.26
N ALA A 428 1.11 4.95 -15.44
CA ALA A 428 -0.09 5.58 -14.93
C ALA A 428 -1.09 4.54 -14.42
N ALA A 429 -1.88 4.90 -13.42
CA ALA A 429 -2.98 4.08 -12.91
C ALA A 429 -4.16 4.98 -12.53
N ASN A 430 -5.36 4.41 -12.59
CA ASN A 430 -6.50 5.02 -11.92
C ASN A 430 -6.20 5.11 -10.41
N SER A 431 -6.39 6.29 -9.82
CA SER A 431 -6.06 6.62 -8.44
C SER A 431 -7.09 6.11 -7.44
N HIS A 432 -8.30 5.77 -7.88
CA HIS A 432 -9.30 5.16 -7.01
C HIS A 432 -8.97 3.69 -6.75
N GLU A 433 -9.16 3.29 -5.50
CA GLU A 433 -8.84 1.94 -5.05
C GLU A 433 -10.09 1.10 -4.90
N ASN A 434 -11.22 1.71 -4.61
CA ASN A 434 -12.50 1.00 -4.59
C ASN A 434 -13.59 1.73 -5.34
N TRP A 435 -13.58 3.07 -5.40
CA TRP A 435 -14.70 3.81 -5.97
C TRP A 435 -14.62 3.94 -7.51
N PRO A 436 -15.60 3.44 -8.29
CA PRO A 436 -15.52 3.48 -9.76
C PRO A 436 -15.69 4.88 -10.32
N VAL A 437 -14.57 5.52 -10.67
CA VAL A 437 -14.53 6.83 -11.33
C VAL A 437 -13.51 6.77 -12.46
N PRO A 438 -13.90 7.07 -13.72
CA PRO A 438 -12.95 7.09 -14.81
C PRO A 438 -12.06 8.33 -14.73
N GLU A 439 -10.77 8.15 -15.01
CA GLU A 439 -9.79 9.23 -14.99
C GLU A 439 -9.05 9.31 -16.33
N THR A 440 -8.61 10.51 -16.71
CA THR A 440 -7.86 10.71 -17.95
C THR A 440 -6.36 10.67 -17.70
N VAL A 441 -5.59 10.19 -18.66
CA VAL A 441 -4.12 10.20 -18.61
C VAL A 441 -3.54 10.74 -19.91
N LYS A 442 -2.45 11.49 -19.79
CA LYS A 442 -1.59 11.91 -20.90
C LYS A 442 -0.12 11.67 -20.58
N LEU A 443 0.53 10.83 -21.37
CA LEU A 443 1.92 10.42 -21.21
C LEU A 443 2.74 10.76 -22.46
N GLU A 444 3.99 11.17 -22.26
CA GLU A 444 4.98 11.27 -23.31
C GLU A 444 5.90 10.05 -23.20
N VAL A 445 6.00 9.26 -24.28
CA VAL A 445 6.81 8.03 -24.33
C VAL A 445 7.70 8.02 -25.58
N PRO A 446 8.79 7.25 -25.62
CA PRO A 446 9.64 7.22 -26.81
C PRO A 446 8.90 6.73 -28.06
N ALA A 447 9.05 7.46 -29.16
CA ALA A 447 8.33 7.21 -30.41
C ALA A 447 8.71 5.86 -31.03
N VAL A 448 7.71 5.13 -31.53
CA VAL A 448 7.89 3.82 -32.15
C VAL A 448 8.38 3.96 -33.60
N PRO A 449 9.28 3.09 -34.09
CA PRO A 449 9.67 3.08 -35.49
C PRO A 449 8.48 2.85 -36.43
N GLU A 450 8.39 3.67 -37.48
CA GLU A 450 7.29 3.60 -38.45
C GLU A 450 7.63 2.70 -39.66
N LYS A 451 6.57 2.24 -40.35
CA LYS A 451 6.64 1.51 -41.63
C LYS A 451 7.60 0.33 -41.66
N VAL A 452 7.66 -0.44 -40.56
CA VAL A 452 8.39 -1.71 -40.50
C VAL A 452 7.83 -2.66 -41.57
N ARG A 453 8.71 -3.19 -42.43
CA ARG A 453 8.35 -4.00 -43.61
C ARG A 453 9.51 -4.88 -44.10
N PHE A 454 9.20 -5.95 -44.81
CA PHE A 454 10.21 -6.77 -45.49
C PHE A 454 10.48 -6.33 -46.93
N ASP A 455 11.76 -6.33 -47.32
CA ASP A 455 12.24 -6.34 -48.71
C ASP A 455 13.10 -7.59 -48.93
N GLY A 456 12.45 -8.68 -49.37
CA GLY A 456 13.07 -10.01 -49.39
C GLY A 456 13.34 -10.52 -47.98
N ASN A 457 14.62 -10.75 -47.64
CA ASN A 457 15.04 -11.15 -46.28
C ASN A 457 15.48 -9.96 -45.41
N ARG A 458 15.33 -8.73 -45.92
CA ARG A 458 15.75 -7.52 -45.22
C ARG A 458 14.54 -6.90 -44.53
N LEU A 459 14.59 -6.79 -43.21
CA LEU A 459 13.66 -5.98 -42.44
C LEU A 459 14.10 -4.53 -42.52
N THR A 460 13.20 -3.60 -42.87
CA THR A 460 13.48 -2.16 -42.99
C THR A 460 12.42 -1.34 -42.29
N TRP A 461 12.79 -0.14 -41.83
CA TRP A 461 11.89 0.79 -41.15
C TRP A 461 12.30 2.25 -41.42
N ASP A 462 11.41 3.18 -41.11
CA ASP A 462 11.67 4.60 -41.25
C ASP A 462 12.34 5.14 -39.97
N SER A 463 13.29 6.07 -40.11
CA SER A 463 14.00 6.69 -38.99
C SER A 463 13.41 8.06 -38.63
N HIS A 464 13.40 8.38 -37.34
CA HIS A 464 13.06 9.71 -36.83
C HIS A 464 14.32 10.50 -36.46
N GLU A 465 14.19 11.83 -36.42
CA GLU A 465 15.21 12.67 -35.80
C GLU A 465 15.28 12.34 -34.30
N GLY A 466 16.48 12.01 -33.81
CA GLY A 466 16.71 11.66 -32.41
C GLY A 466 16.83 10.15 -32.13
N ASP A 467 16.63 9.29 -33.13
CA ASP A 467 16.87 7.85 -33.04
C ASP A 467 18.37 7.55 -32.87
N GLN A 468 18.70 6.65 -31.94
CA GLN A 468 20.09 6.33 -31.58
C GLN A 468 20.45 4.89 -31.92
N LEU A 469 19.67 3.93 -31.40
CA LEU A 469 19.91 2.50 -31.54
C LEU A 469 18.58 1.77 -31.72
N TYR A 470 18.50 0.93 -32.74
CA TYR A 470 17.37 0.05 -33.01
C TYR A 470 17.62 -1.34 -32.47
N TYR A 471 16.55 -1.99 -31.99
CA TYR A 471 16.56 -3.34 -31.47
C TYR A 471 15.58 -4.17 -32.27
N VAL A 472 16.09 -5.24 -32.90
CA VAL A 472 15.28 -6.16 -33.71
C VAL A 472 14.87 -7.33 -32.85
N TRP A 473 13.57 -7.54 -32.75
CA TRP A 473 12.96 -8.59 -31.96
C TRP A 473 12.39 -9.67 -32.87
N ARG A 474 12.55 -10.93 -32.47
CA ARG A 474 11.91 -12.09 -33.08
C ARG A 474 10.93 -12.70 -32.10
N LEU A 475 9.75 -13.04 -32.60
CA LEU A 475 8.76 -13.85 -31.94
C LEU A 475 8.73 -15.23 -32.60
N ARG A 476 9.01 -16.28 -31.81
CA ARG A 476 8.93 -17.69 -32.24
C ARG A 476 8.26 -18.50 -31.15
N GLU A 477 7.21 -19.24 -31.49
CA GLU A 477 6.49 -20.13 -30.54
C GLU A 477 6.07 -19.40 -29.24
N GLY A 478 5.68 -18.14 -29.34
CA GLY A 478 5.29 -17.36 -28.18
C GLY A 478 6.45 -16.80 -27.35
N ARG A 479 7.71 -17.02 -27.75
CA ARG A 479 8.90 -16.47 -27.08
C ARG A 479 9.49 -15.31 -27.86
N GLU A 480 9.74 -14.22 -27.16
CA GLU A 480 10.38 -13.03 -27.71
C GLU A 480 11.89 -13.10 -27.48
N THR A 481 12.68 -12.66 -28.45
CA THR A 481 14.14 -12.64 -28.36
C THR A 481 14.68 -11.44 -29.12
N CYS A 482 15.50 -10.62 -28.45
CA CYS A 482 16.23 -9.54 -29.12
C CYS A 482 17.41 -10.14 -29.90
N LEU A 483 17.38 -10.00 -31.22
CA LEU A 483 18.44 -10.46 -32.13
C LEU A 483 19.64 -9.52 -32.13
N THR A 484 19.44 -8.28 -31.70
CA THR A 484 20.47 -7.24 -31.67
C THR A 484 20.58 -6.62 -30.27
N PRO A 485 21.02 -7.38 -29.24
CA PRO A 485 21.06 -6.89 -27.86
C PRO A 485 21.97 -5.66 -27.66
N GLU A 486 22.99 -5.49 -28.51
CA GLU A 486 23.87 -4.30 -28.51
C GLU A 486 23.27 -3.09 -29.27
N GLY A 487 22.14 -3.29 -29.95
CA GLY A 487 21.51 -2.31 -30.85
C GLY A 487 22.23 -2.17 -32.20
N VAL A 488 21.50 -1.69 -33.21
CA VAL A 488 22.04 -1.33 -34.53
C VAL A 488 21.73 0.13 -34.85
N SER A 489 22.65 0.82 -35.53
CA SER A 489 22.49 2.24 -35.89
C SER A 489 21.94 2.46 -37.31
N VAL A 490 21.70 1.38 -38.04
CA VAL A 490 21.13 1.40 -39.40
C VAL A 490 19.66 1.00 -39.33
N ASN A 491 18.86 1.50 -40.25
CA ASN A 491 17.41 1.26 -40.31
C ASN A 491 17.04 -0.01 -41.12
N GLU A 492 17.94 -0.98 -41.13
CA GLU A 492 17.76 -2.26 -41.80
C GLU A 492 18.44 -3.40 -41.04
N PHE A 493 17.89 -4.61 -41.16
CA PHE A 493 18.46 -5.83 -40.59
C PHE A 493 18.23 -7.02 -41.54
N ILE A 494 19.27 -7.81 -41.76
CA ILE A 494 19.18 -9.02 -42.59
C ILE A 494 18.83 -10.19 -41.69
N VAL A 495 17.71 -10.85 -41.96
CA VAL A 495 17.31 -12.06 -41.24
C VAL A 495 18.03 -13.25 -41.88
N ASP A 496 19.17 -13.64 -41.29
CA ASP A 496 20.13 -14.63 -41.83
C ASP A 496 19.60 -16.08 -41.91
N GLU A 497 18.55 -16.42 -41.18
CA GLU A 497 17.97 -17.78 -41.24
C GLU A 497 17.11 -17.95 -42.50
N GLU A 498 17.40 -19.02 -43.27
CA GLU A 498 16.45 -19.66 -44.22
C GLU A 498 15.22 -20.21 -43.46
N SER A 499 14.63 -19.43 -42.55
CA SER A 499 13.29 -19.71 -42.04
C SER A 499 12.36 -19.69 -43.25
N PRO A 500 11.71 -20.82 -43.59
CA PRO A 500 10.71 -20.88 -44.66
C PRO A 500 9.69 -19.75 -44.47
N LYS A 501 9.06 -19.31 -45.57
CA LYS A 501 7.92 -18.36 -45.46
C LYS A 501 6.85 -18.85 -44.47
N ASP A 502 6.78 -20.17 -44.23
CA ASP A 502 5.86 -20.84 -43.32
C ASP A 502 6.42 -21.09 -41.89
N SER A 503 7.55 -20.46 -41.51
CA SER A 503 8.16 -20.65 -40.17
C SER A 503 7.29 -20.18 -39.01
N GLY A 504 6.30 -19.31 -39.26
CA GLY A 504 5.47 -18.70 -38.22
C GLY A 504 6.20 -17.66 -37.37
N ASP A 505 7.43 -17.27 -37.73
CA ASP A 505 8.18 -16.21 -37.06
C ASP A 505 7.59 -14.83 -37.38
N SER A 506 7.56 -13.94 -36.39
CA SER A 506 7.23 -12.53 -36.59
C SER A 506 8.34 -11.63 -36.02
N TYR A 507 8.49 -10.44 -36.60
CA TYR A 507 9.57 -9.51 -36.27
C TYR A 507 9.01 -8.13 -35.90
N ALA A 508 9.63 -7.49 -34.93
CA ALA A 508 9.32 -6.12 -34.54
C ALA A 508 10.60 -5.33 -34.28
N VAL A 509 10.51 -4.01 -34.32
CA VAL A 509 11.61 -3.10 -34.05
C VAL A 509 11.22 -2.16 -32.91
N SER A 510 12.11 -1.96 -31.96
CA SER A 510 12.04 -0.86 -30.99
C SER A 510 13.28 0.03 -31.14
N VAL A 511 13.24 1.24 -30.58
CA VAL A 511 14.32 2.21 -30.71
C VAL A 511 14.58 2.93 -29.39
N ARG A 512 15.85 3.16 -29.08
CA ARG A 512 16.26 4.17 -28.11
C ARG A 512 16.34 5.51 -28.82
N THR A 513 15.47 6.43 -28.43
CA THR A 513 15.28 7.70 -29.13
C THR A 513 14.98 8.83 -28.15
N SER A 514 15.22 10.06 -28.60
CA SER A 514 14.75 11.28 -27.92
C SER A 514 13.45 11.81 -28.50
N ALA A 515 12.99 11.28 -29.63
CA ALA A 515 11.66 11.57 -30.16
C ALA A 515 10.60 10.95 -29.25
N THR A 516 9.54 11.70 -28.97
CA THR A 516 8.41 11.21 -28.17
C THR A 516 7.12 11.18 -28.98
N GLU A 517 6.22 10.28 -28.58
CA GLU A 517 4.82 10.28 -28.97
C GLU A 517 3.95 10.49 -27.72
N SER A 518 2.77 11.08 -27.92
CA SER A 518 1.81 11.33 -26.84
C SER A 518 0.79 10.20 -26.79
N ILE A 519 0.66 9.54 -25.64
CA ILE A 519 -0.38 8.55 -25.36
C ILE A 519 -1.44 9.22 -24.50
N GLN A 520 -2.69 9.17 -24.96
CA GLN A 520 -3.85 9.69 -24.24
C GLN A 520 -4.91 8.61 -24.11
N ALA A 521 -5.48 8.48 -22.92
CA ALA A 521 -6.52 7.51 -22.67
C ALA A 521 -7.38 7.86 -21.44
N THR A 522 -8.46 7.10 -21.27
CA THR A 522 -9.24 7.03 -20.04
C THR A 522 -8.88 5.73 -19.32
N LEU A 523 -8.47 5.83 -18.06
CA LEU A 523 -8.24 4.70 -17.17
C LEU A 523 -9.49 4.50 -16.30
N HIS A 524 -10.06 3.31 -16.38
CA HIS A 524 -11.12 2.89 -15.48
C HIS A 524 -10.54 2.32 -14.17
N LEU A 525 -11.39 2.08 -13.18
CA LEU A 525 -10.99 1.54 -11.88
C LEU A 525 -10.02 0.35 -12.02
N HIS A 526 -8.90 0.42 -11.30
CA HIS A 526 -7.78 -0.55 -11.30
C HIS A 526 -6.99 -0.68 -12.61
N GLN A 527 -7.36 0.02 -13.69
CA GLN A 527 -6.57 0.00 -14.92
C GLN A 527 -5.28 0.79 -14.76
N PHE A 528 -4.21 0.27 -15.35
CA PHE A 528 -2.90 0.90 -15.36
C PHE A 528 -2.16 0.60 -16.67
N VAL A 529 -1.14 1.41 -16.95
CA VAL A 529 -0.24 1.28 -18.11
C VAL A 529 1.21 1.46 -17.69
N ILE A 530 2.11 0.73 -18.35
CA ILE A 530 3.56 0.76 -18.11
C ILE A 530 4.28 0.93 -19.45
N PHE A 531 5.23 1.85 -19.51
CA PHE A 531 6.12 2.09 -20.64
C PHE A 531 7.56 2.23 -20.20
N ASN A 532 8.47 1.89 -21.11
CA ASN A 532 9.88 2.18 -20.94
C ASN A 532 10.16 3.61 -21.42
N GLY A 533 10.74 4.45 -20.55
CA GLY A 533 11.06 5.85 -20.85
C GLY A 533 12.34 6.04 -21.66
N ARG A 534 13.09 4.97 -21.96
CA ARG A 534 14.37 5.02 -22.71
C ARG A 534 14.31 4.32 -24.07
N GLU A 535 13.46 3.30 -24.19
CA GLU A 535 13.26 2.51 -25.40
C GLU A 535 11.78 2.55 -25.76
N SER A 536 11.47 2.74 -27.03
CA SER A 536 10.10 2.76 -27.54
C SER A 536 9.38 1.44 -27.26
N ARG A 537 8.07 1.48 -27.43
CA ARG A 537 7.31 0.23 -27.62
C ARG A 537 7.84 -0.50 -28.85
N ARG A 538 7.55 -1.80 -28.91
CA ARG A 538 7.80 -2.56 -30.13
C ARG A 538 6.83 -2.11 -31.20
N SER A 539 7.31 -2.00 -32.44
CA SER A 539 6.45 -1.83 -33.60
C SER A 539 5.43 -2.95 -33.70
N MET A 540 4.42 -2.78 -34.57
CA MET A 540 3.59 -3.91 -35.00
C MET A 540 4.49 -5.07 -35.42
N TRP A 541 4.20 -6.28 -34.93
CA TRP A 541 4.94 -7.46 -35.36
C TRP A 541 4.51 -7.83 -36.77
N ILE A 542 5.47 -8.18 -37.62
CA ILE A 542 5.20 -8.57 -39.01
C ILE A 542 5.85 -9.91 -39.34
N GLY A 543 5.12 -10.77 -40.04
CA GLY A 543 5.67 -11.97 -40.69
C GLY A 543 6.53 -11.60 -41.89
N LYS A 544 7.29 -12.57 -42.43
CA LYS A 544 8.05 -12.39 -43.69
C LYS A 544 7.14 -12.17 -44.91
N ASP A 545 5.85 -12.46 -44.79
CA ASP A 545 4.80 -12.17 -45.77
C ASP A 545 4.10 -10.82 -45.52
N ASP A 546 4.68 -9.97 -44.64
CA ASP A 546 4.11 -8.73 -44.13
C ASP A 546 2.75 -8.89 -43.42
N SER A 547 2.41 -10.10 -42.97
CA SER A 547 1.20 -10.31 -42.15
C SER A 547 1.37 -9.68 -40.76
N PRO A 548 0.44 -8.81 -40.31
CA PRO A 548 0.55 -8.18 -39.01
C PRO A 548 0.13 -9.15 -37.88
N VAL A 549 0.86 -9.10 -36.78
CA VAL A 549 0.54 -9.82 -35.53
C VAL A 549 0.48 -8.82 -34.38
N SER A 550 -0.70 -8.67 -33.79
CA SER A 550 -0.85 -7.84 -32.60
C SER A 550 -0.38 -8.62 -31.37
N ARG A 551 0.62 -8.09 -30.68
CA ARG A 551 1.17 -8.68 -29.45
C ARG A 551 1.73 -7.58 -28.55
N PRO A 552 0.86 -6.84 -27.86
CA PRO A 552 1.30 -5.85 -26.89
C PRO A 552 1.98 -6.53 -25.70
N ARG A 553 2.89 -5.83 -25.04
CA ARG A 553 3.39 -6.29 -23.74
C ARG A 553 2.32 -6.11 -22.67
N PHE A 554 2.49 -6.85 -21.59
CA PHE A 554 1.68 -6.69 -20.38
C PHE A 554 1.58 -5.23 -19.97
N ALA A 555 0.37 -4.69 -19.82
CA ALA A 555 0.07 -3.30 -19.48
C ALA A 555 0.61 -2.23 -20.46
N GLU A 556 0.77 -2.53 -21.75
CA GLU A 556 0.98 -1.48 -22.77
C GLU A 556 -0.31 -1.01 -23.45
N ASN A 557 -1.33 -1.88 -23.48
CA ASN A 557 -2.63 -1.59 -24.05
C ASN A 557 -3.68 -1.61 -22.96
N LEU A 558 -4.66 -0.73 -23.11
CA LEU A 558 -5.83 -0.72 -22.25
C LEU A 558 -6.83 -1.80 -22.67
N PRO A 559 -7.44 -2.51 -21.72
CA PRO A 559 -8.61 -3.32 -22.02
C PRO A 559 -9.72 -2.43 -22.59
N ASP A 560 -10.45 -2.90 -23.60
CA ASP A 560 -11.67 -2.22 -24.05
C ASP A 560 -12.65 -2.09 -22.87
N SER A 561 -13.26 -0.91 -22.72
CA SER A 561 -14.25 -0.68 -21.67
C SER A 561 -15.45 -1.59 -21.91
N VAL A 562 -15.72 -2.51 -20.98
CA VAL A 562 -16.89 -3.39 -21.04
C VAL A 562 -18.11 -2.62 -20.52
N ASP A 563 -19.29 -2.83 -21.13
CA ASP A 563 -20.57 -2.19 -20.72
C ASP A 563 -20.81 -2.23 -19.20
N ARG A 564 -20.32 -3.28 -18.52
CA ARG A 564 -20.40 -3.44 -17.06
C ARG A 564 -19.63 -2.35 -16.29
N THR A 565 -18.42 -1.99 -16.72
CA THR A 565 -17.60 -0.96 -16.06
C THR A 565 -18.28 0.40 -16.15
N ILE A 566 -18.75 0.75 -17.34
CA ILE A 566 -19.47 2.01 -17.58
C ILE A 566 -20.75 2.07 -16.73
N ALA A 567 -21.50 0.96 -16.62
CA ALA A 567 -22.68 0.89 -15.76
C ALA A 567 -22.34 1.08 -14.27
N MET A 568 -21.21 0.52 -13.80
CA MET A 568 -20.74 0.71 -12.43
C MET A 568 -20.38 2.17 -12.16
N GLU A 569 -19.66 2.84 -13.06
CA GLU A 569 -19.30 4.26 -12.95
C GLU A 569 -20.54 5.16 -12.93
N GLN A 570 -21.52 4.88 -13.81
CA GLN A 570 -22.79 5.61 -13.83
C GLN A 570 -23.56 5.44 -12.53
N ARG A 571 -23.56 4.23 -11.94
CA ARG A 571 -24.19 3.99 -10.63
C ARG A 571 -23.44 4.69 -9.52
N ALA A 572 -22.11 4.62 -9.49
CA ALA A 572 -21.27 5.26 -8.48
C ALA A 572 -21.48 6.78 -8.45
N ALA A 573 -21.58 7.42 -9.63
CA ALA A 573 -21.85 8.85 -9.76
C ALA A 573 -23.21 9.29 -9.17
N GLN A 574 -24.15 8.36 -8.95
CA GLN A 574 -25.47 8.62 -8.36
C GLN A 574 -25.54 8.36 -6.86
N CYS A 575 -24.55 7.68 -6.27
CA CYS A 575 -24.55 7.32 -4.85
C CYS A 575 -24.18 8.52 -3.97
N SER A 576 -25.04 8.84 -3.01
CA SER A 576 -24.73 9.82 -1.96
C SER A 576 -23.65 9.30 -0.98
N PRO A 577 -23.03 10.15 -0.13
CA PRO A 577 -21.99 9.71 0.82
C PRO A 577 -22.39 8.61 1.81
N VAL A 578 -23.68 8.26 1.88
CA VAL A 578 -24.21 7.17 2.71
C VAL A 578 -24.70 5.97 1.88
N GLU A 579 -24.26 5.90 0.63
CA GLU A 579 -24.52 4.83 -0.33
C GLU A 579 -23.22 4.35 -0.99
N ASP A 580 -23.21 3.05 -1.28
CA ASP A 580 -22.25 2.33 -2.09
C ASP A 580 -22.98 1.50 -3.17
N LEU A 581 -22.28 0.71 -3.97
CA LEU A 581 -22.91 -0.06 -5.03
C LEU A 581 -23.82 -1.20 -4.54
N ALA A 582 -23.69 -1.61 -3.27
CA ALA A 582 -24.59 -2.58 -2.63
C ALA A 582 -25.86 -1.91 -2.04
N SER A 583 -25.91 -0.58 -2.00
CA SER A 583 -27.06 0.15 -1.46
C SER A 583 -28.29 0.05 -2.37
N PRO A 584 -29.49 -0.19 -1.81
CA PRO A 584 -30.71 -0.37 -2.58
C PRO A 584 -31.12 0.89 -3.35
N LEU A 585 -31.46 0.72 -4.63
CA LEU A 585 -31.97 1.79 -5.48
C LEU A 585 -33.32 2.32 -4.99
N ILE A 586 -33.47 3.64 -4.95
CA ILE A 586 -34.78 4.30 -4.80
C ILE A 586 -35.28 4.64 -6.20
N SER A 587 -36.26 3.87 -6.68
CA SER A 587 -36.87 4.10 -7.98
C SER A 587 -37.79 5.34 -7.96
N ASP A 588 -37.95 6.00 -9.09
CA ASP A 588 -38.82 7.19 -9.21
C ASP A 588 -40.32 6.85 -9.09
N ASP A 589 -40.69 5.58 -9.27
CA ASP A 589 -42.05 5.06 -9.06
C ASP A 589 -42.30 4.50 -7.65
N ASP A 590 -41.31 4.55 -6.76
CA ASP A 590 -41.48 4.14 -5.36
C ASP A 590 -42.43 5.11 -4.63
N PRO A 591 -43.57 4.64 -4.09
CA PRO A 591 -44.56 5.51 -3.44
C PRO A 591 -44.00 6.24 -2.20
N HIS A 592 -42.89 5.76 -1.63
CA HIS A 592 -42.21 6.35 -0.49
C HIS A 592 -40.84 6.95 -0.84
N ALA A 593 -40.58 7.24 -2.13
CA ALA A 593 -39.32 7.81 -2.59
C ALA A 593 -38.94 9.11 -1.84
N GLU A 594 -39.90 10.01 -1.59
CA GLU A 594 -39.66 11.25 -0.84
C GLU A 594 -39.21 10.96 0.60
N ALA A 595 -39.89 10.02 1.28
CA ALA A 595 -39.56 9.62 2.65
C ALA A 595 -38.16 9.01 2.73
N LYS A 596 -37.83 8.08 1.82
CA LYS A 596 -36.50 7.46 1.76
C LYS A 596 -35.39 8.46 1.48
N ARG A 597 -35.56 9.36 0.49
CA ARG A 597 -34.60 10.44 0.20
C ARG A 597 -34.45 11.40 1.38
N GLY A 598 -35.53 11.67 2.13
CA GLY A 598 -35.49 12.45 3.36
C GLY A 598 -34.65 11.79 4.47
N VAL A 599 -34.76 10.47 4.65
CA VAL A 599 -33.90 9.71 5.58
C VAL A 599 -32.44 9.68 5.11
N LEU A 600 -32.17 9.53 3.81
CA LEU A 600 -30.80 9.62 3.28
C LEU A 600 -30.17 10.99 3.58
N ALA A 601 -30.92 12.08 3.39
CA ALA A 601 -30.45 13.42 3.74
C ALA A 601 -30.14 13.56 5.25
N ALA A 602 -30.98 12.98 6.11
CA ALA A 602 -30.75 12.98 7.56
C ALA A 602 -29.54 12.12 7.97
N LEU A 603 -29.30 10.99 7.30
CA LEU A 603 -28.08 10.18 7.47
C LEU A 603 -26.81 10.93 7.06
N ILE A 604 -26.85 11.67 5.94
CA ILE A 604 -25.73 12.52 5.50
C ILE A 604 -25.45 13.60 6.55
N ALA A 605 -26.49 14.27 7.05
CA ALA A 605 -26.35 15.27 8.12
C ALA A 605 -25.76 14.65 9.39
N TRP A 606 -26.18 13.43 9.75
CA TRP A 606 -25.64 12.68 10.88
C TRP A 606 -24.15 12.40 10.72
N LYS A 607 -23.74 11.84 9.58
CA LYS A 607 -22.32 11.58 9.25
C LYS A 607 -21.48 12.85 9.35
N GLN A 608 -21.91 13.93 8.69
CA GLN A 608 -21.22 15.22 8.71
C GLN A 608 -21.10 15.83 10.12
N THR A 609 -22.12 15.65 10.95
CA THR A 609 -22.13 16.16 12.33
C THR A 609 -21.09 15.45 13.21
N VAL A 610 -20.96 14.14 13.05
CA VAL A 610 -19.94 13.35 13.76
C VAL A 610 -18.54 13.69 13.26
N GLU A 611 -18.33 13.74 11.94
CA GLU A 611 -17.03 14.01 11.31
C GLU A 611 -16.53 15.44 11.57
N SER A 612 -17.43 16.41 11.74
CA SER A 612 -17.09 17.79 12.13
C SER A 612 -16.98 18.00 13.66
N GLU A 613 -17.14 16.93 14.43
CA GLU A 613 -17.16 16.95 15.90
C GLU A 613 -18.18 17.95 16.48
N ASP A 614 -19.31 18.18 15.81
CA ASP A 614 -20.40 19.06 16.27
C ASP A 614 -21.44 18.26 17.07
N ILE A 615 -21.01 17.73 18.21
CA ILE A 615 -21.85 16.87 19.05
C ILE A 615 -23.06 17.62 19.61
N ASP A 616 -23.03 18.95 19.67
CA ASP A 616 -24.19 19.76 20.08
C ASP A 616 -25.28 19.79 18.99
N ALA A 617 -24.91 19.74 17.70
CA ALA A 617 -25.87 19.57 16.61
C ALA A 617 -26.41 18.14 16.53
N LEU A 618 -25.65 17.14 16.99
CA LEU A 618 -26.02 15.71 16.93
C LEU A 618 -27.35 15.44 17.62
N GLU A 619 -27.60 16.06 18.78
CA GLU A 619 -28.81 15.88 19.57
C GLU A 619 -30.10 16.16 18.76
N ARG A 620 -30.04 17.12 17.83
CA ARG A 620 -31.21 17.54 17.01
C ARG A 620 -31.65 16.49 16.00
N LEU A 621 -30.76 15.54 15.68
CA LEU A 621 -31.03 14.44 14.74
C LEU A 621 -31.75 13.27 15.41
N TYR A 622 -31.95 13.32 16.73
CA TYR A 622 -32.65 12.29 17.50
C TYR A 622 -34.04 12.77 17.95
N ASP A 623 -35.00 11.86 18.02
CA ASP A 623 -36.31 12.15 18.60
C ASP A 623 -36.16 12.24 20.13
N SER A 624 -36.92 13.14 20.77
CA SER A 624 -37.00 13.27 22.23
C SER A 624 -37.32 11.94 22.96
N THR A 625 -37.96 10.99 22.29
CA THR A 625 -38.28 9.67 22.83
C THR A 625 -37.21 8.62 22.55
N TYR A 626 -36.06 8.99 21.95
CA TYR A 626 -35.01 8.05 21.57
C TYR A 626 -34.51 7.24 22.77
N ARG A 627 -34.51 5.90 22.63
CA ARG A 627 -33.97 4.97 23.63
C ARG A 627 -33.30 3.77 22.94
N GLU A 628 -32.11 3.40 23.41
CA GLU A 628 -31.46 2.12 23.09
C GLU A 628 -32.06 0.97 23.92
N GLN A 629 -31.80 -0.29 23.55
CA GLN A 629 -32.35 -1.47 24.24
C GLN A 629 -31.97 -1.54 25.73
N ASP A 630 -30.78 -1.04 26.10
CA ASP A 630 -30.30 -1.00 27.47
C ASP A 630 -30.74 0.26 28.25
N GLY A 631 -31.60 1.09 27.63
CA GLY A 631 -32.20 2.27 28.26
C GLY A 631 -31.41 3.56 28.05
N ARG A 632 -30.28 3.53 27.34
CA ARG A 632 -29.52 4.74 27.01
C ARG A 632 -30.29 5.69 26.12
N THR A 633 -29.99 6.97 26.29
CA THR A 633 -30.67 8.09 25.65
C THR A 633 -29.71 8.85 24.73
N VAL A 634 -30.21 9.87 24.02
CA VAL A 634 -29.36 10.72 23.18
C VAL A 634 -28.33 11.49 24.04
N GLU A 635 -28.69 11.86 25.26
CA GLU A 635 -27.77 12.49 26.20
C GLU A 635 -26.64 11.54 26.59
N SER A 636 -26.96 10.25 26.77
CA SER A 636 -25.95 9.21 27.06
C SER A 636 -24.95 9.07 25.92
N LEU A 637 -25.45 9.12 24.69
CA LEU A 637 -24.63 9.06 23.48
C LEU A 637 -23.75 10.31 23.32
N CYS A 638 -24.31 11.50 23.52
CA CYS A 638 -23.56 12.75 23.42
C CYS A 638 -22.43 12.80 24.47
N VAL A 639 -22.69 12.30 25.68
CA VAL A 639 -21.65 12.14 26.71
C VAL A 639 -20.56 11.18 26.26
N ALA A 640 -20.90 10.05 25.63
CA ALA A 640 -19.91 9.11 25.11
C ALA A 640 -18.98 9.79 24.08
N PHE A 641 -19.53 10.46 23.07
CA PHE A 641 -18.72 11.20 22.08
C PHE A 641 -17.86 12.30 22.73
N LYS A 642 -18.41 13.09 23.64
CA LYS A 642 -17.67 14.15 24.35
C LYS A 642 -16.57 13.61 25.27
N SER A 643 -16.69 12.36 25.73
CA SER A 643 -15.70 11.71 26.60
C SER A 643 -14.52 11.13 25.83
N ILE A 644 -14.62 11.05 24.50
CA ILE A 644 -13.62 10.40 23.66
C ILE A 644 -12.97 11.35 22.65
N LEU A 645 -13.65 12.41 22.22
CA LEU A 645 -13.12 13.37 21.24
C LEU A 645 -12.27 14.46 21.92
N ARG A 646 -11.07 14.70 21.40
CA ARG A 646 -10.04 15.60 21.94
C ARG A 646 -10.54 17.03 22.05
N LYS A 647 -11.37 17.51 21.12
CA LYS A 647 -12.02 18.83 21.19
C LYS A 647 -12.74 19.07 22.53
N TYR A 648 -13.35 18.04 23.11
CA TYR A 648 -14.11 18.13 24.36
C TYR A 648 -13.30 17.72 25.59
N VAL A 649 -12.34 16.80 25.43
CA VAL A 649 -11.49 16.33 26.53
C VAL A 649 -10.36 17.33 26.85
N MET A 650 -9.78 17.98 25.83
CA MET A 650 -8.61 18.86 25.98
C MET A 650 -8.85 20.07 26.90
N PRO A 651 -10.01 20.77 26.88
CA PRO A 651 -10.28 21.85 27.84
C PRO A 651 -10.28 21.40 29.31
N GLU A 652 -10.69 20.14 29.58
CA GLU A 652 -10.84 19.61 30.93
C GLU A 652 -9.56 18.95 31.45
N LEU A 653 -8.85 18.20 30.61
CA LEU A 653 -7.67 17.41 30.99
C LEU A 653 -6.35 17.93 30.41
N GLY A 654 -6.37 18.95 29.56
CA GLY A 654 -5.20 19.46 28.86
C GLY A 654 -4.11 20.04 29.78
N SER A 655 -4.43 20.38 31.04
CA SER A 655 -3.42 20.80 32.02
C SER A 655 -2.42 19.69 32.38
N PHE A 656 -2.78 18.42 32.19
CA PHE A 656 -1.90 17.28 32.43
C PHE A 656 -0.99 16.97 31.23
N TRP A 657 -1.38 17.37 30.02
CA TRP A 657 -0.65 17.07 28.79
C TRP A 657 0.81 17.53 28.76
N PRO A 658 1.19 18.74 29.25
CA PRO A 658 2.59 19.16 29.27
C PRO A 658 3.51 18.25 30.10
N ASP A 659 2.96 17.71 31.20
CA ASP A 659 3.70 16.95 32.22
C ASP A 659 3.75 15.46 31.89
N TYR A 660 2.60 14.88 31.50
CA TYR A 660 2.49 13.45 31.19
C TYR A 660 2.85 13.13 29.75
N GLY A 661 2.71 14.09 28.83
CA GLY A 661 3.03 13.92 27.42
C GLY A 661 2.07 13.02 26.65
N PHE A 662 0.95 12.59 27.27
CA PHE A 662 -0.12 11.79 26.67
C PHE A 662 -1.51 12.19 27.20
N LEU A 663 -2.54 11.93 26.39
CA LEU A 663 -3.96 12.20 26.59
C LEU A 663 -4.71 11.26 25.65
N PHE A 664 -5.44 10.33 26.22
CA PHE A 664 -6.25 9.38 25.47
C PHE A 664 -7.52 10.07 24.98
N ALA A 665 -7.45 10.70 23.80
CA ALA A 665 -8.58 11.30 23.13
C ALA A 665 -8.36 11.28 21.61
N TRP A 666 -9.45 11.22 20.86
CA TRP A 666 -9.44 11.09 19.41
C TRP A 666 -9.67 12.41 18.68
N GLU A 667 -9.09 12.56 17.49
CA GLU A 667 -9.31 13.68 16.56
C GLU A 667 -9.65 13.15 15.17
N ASN A 668 -10.22 14.03 14.34
CA ASN A 668 -10.49 13.75 12.92
C ASN A 668 -11.33 12.48 12.71
N PRO A 669 -12.52 12.37 13.34
CA PRO A 669 -13.35 11.20 13.18
C PRO A 669 -13.82 11.02 11.73
N VAL A 670 -13.86 9.77 11.29
CA VAL A 670 -14.37 9.36 9.98
C VAL A 670 -15.41 8.25 10.18
N VAL A 671 -16.46 8.28 9.36
CA VAL A 671 -17.60 7.37 9.43
C VAL A 671 -17.83 6.69 8.08
N ARG A 672 -17.82 5.36 8.06
CA ARG A 672 -18.46 4.54 7.00
C ARG A 672 -19.90 4.24 7.43
N LEU A 673 -20.87 4.81 6.73
CA LEU A 673 -22.29 4.64 7.01
C LEU A 673 -23.04 4.38 5.70
N PHE A 674 -23.33 3.12 5.38
CA PHE A 674 -23.92 2.75 4.09
C PHE A 674 -25.27 2.05 4.23
N THR A 675 -26.26 2.46 3.45
CA THR A 675 -27.59 1.79 3.48
C THR A 675 -27.53 0.36 2.94
N ARG A 676 -28.30 -0.57 3.52
CA ARG A 676 -28.35 -1.97 3.09
C ARG A 676 -29.75 -2.44 2.77
N GLU A 677 -30.72 -2.15 3.63
CA GLU A 677 -32.07 -2.68 3.44
C GLU A 677 -33.15 -1.82 4.10
N TRP A 678 -34.15 -1.40 3.31
CA TRP A 678 -35.36 -0.77 3.83
C TRP A 678 -36.31 -1.85 4.38
N LYS A 679 -36.50 -1.92 5.70
CA LYS A 679 -37.27 -2.98 6.39
C LYS A 679 -38.75 -2.66 6.54
N ASP A 680 -39.06 -1.45 6.96
CA ASP A 680 -40.42 -0.94 7.18
C ASP A 680 -40.45 0.50 6.69
N VAL A 681 -41.40 0.84 5.82
CA VAL A 681 -41.41 2.13 5.13
C VAL A 681 -42.82 2.68 5.08
N SER A 682 -42.96 3.90 5.57
CA SER A 682 -44.15 4.73 5.49
C SER A 682 -43.73 6.21 5.43
N ASP A 683 -44.68 7.10 5.19
CA ASP A 683 -44.38 8.52 4.98
C ASP A 683 -43.92 9.25 6.26
N ASP A 684 -44.16 8.65 7.43
CA ASP A 684 -43.84 9.20 8.75
C ASP A 684 -42.92 8.31 9.59
N ARG A 685 -42.62 7.09 9.15
CA ARG A 685 -41.72 6.15 9.83
C ARG A 685 -40.97 5.27 8.84
N ILE A 686 -39.66 5.12 9.05
CA ILE A 686 -38.79 4.23 8.30
C ILE A 686 -37.93 3.40 9.25
N VAL A 687 -37.76 2.12 8.96
CA VAL A 687 -36.77 1.25 9.58
C VAL A 687 -35.79 0.84 8.48
N LEU A 688 -34.51 1.12 8.70
CA LEU A 688 -33.44 0.92 7.73
C LEU A 688 -32.27 0.18 8.39
N ASP A 689 -31.79 -0.84 7.71
CA ASP A 689 -30.51 -1.48 8.03
C ASP A 689 -29.39 -0.72 7.31
N VAL A 690 -28.36 -0.34 8.06
CA VAL A 690 -27.14 0.31 7.58
C VAL A 690 -25.93 -0.53 7.97
N VAL A 691 -24.84 -0.44 7.23
CA VAL A 691 -23.53 -0.76 7.76
C VAL A 691 -22.98 0.48 8.46
N PHE A 692 -22.35 0.29 9.61
CA PHE A 692 -21.70 1.35 10.36
C PHE A 692 -20.29 0.94 10.78
N GLU A 693 -19.33 1.83 10.56
CA GLU A 693 -17.98 1.80 11.11
C GLU A 693 -17.52 3.25 11.36
N PHE A 694 -16.85 3.48 12.49
CA PHE A 694 -16.36 4.78 12.92
C PHE A 694 -14.94 4.59 13.40
N TRP A 695 -14.01 5.40 12.89
CA TRP A 695 -12.63 5.49 13.40
C TRP A 695 -12.25 6.94 13.62
N ALA A 696 -11.18 7.16 14.37
CA ALA A 696 -10.64 8.48 14.64
C ALA A 696 -9.17 8.34 15.09
N GLY A 697 -8.38 9.38 14.84
CA GLY A 697 -6.96 9.43 15.15
C GLY A 697 -6.70 9.55 16.65
N GLY A 698 -5.94 8.62 17.24
CA GLY A 698 -5.61 8.63 18.68
C GLY A 698 -4.25 9.18 19.04
N GLY A 699 -3.43 9.48 18.02
CA GLY A 699 -2.00 9.74 18.18
C GLY A 699 -1.18 8.54 18.62
N THR A 700 0.13 8.74 18.71
CA THR A 700 1.13 7.72 19.13
C THR A 700 0.90 7.01 20.47
N GLU A 701 -0.01 7.49 21.30
CA GLU A 701 -0.29 6.89 22.61
C GLU A 701 -1.32 5.76 22.53
N LEU A 702 -1.93 5.57 21.36
CA LEU A 702 -2.74 4.42 21.03
C LEU A 702 -2.00 3.51 20.03
N GLU A 703 -2.20 2.19 20.11
CA GLU A 703 -1.75 1.28 19.06
C GLU A 703 -2.51 1.57 17.75
N PRO A 704 -1.91 1.40 16.55
CA PRO A 704 -2.64 1.61 15.31
C PRO A 704 -3.81 0.61 15.18
N SER A 705 -3.67 -0.57 15.82
CA SER A 705 -4.74 -1.55 15.99
C SER A 705 -5.83 -1.14 16.99
N ASP A 706 -5.61 -0.07 17.77
CA ASP A 706 -6.62 0.53 18.64
C ASP A 706 -7.58 1.44 17.87
N ILE A 707 -7.62 1.38 16.54
CA ILE A 707 -8.69 2.06 15.83
C ILE A 707 -10.04 1.50 16.25
N PHE A 708 -10.93 2.40 16.65
CA PHE A 708 -12.30 2.05 16.94
C PHE A 708 -12.90 1.43 15.66
N LYS A 709 -13.44 0.22 15.74
CA LYS A 709 -14.21 -0.39 14.64
C LYS A 709 -15.53 -0.89 15.22
N HIS A 710 -16.47 0.01 15.48
CA HIS A 710 -17.76 -0.37 16.06
C HIS A 710 -18.67 -1.06 15.02
N PRO A 711 -19.46 -2.08 15.41
CA PRO A 711 -19.46 -2.74 16.72
C PRO A 711 -18.19 -3.53 17.01
N ILE A 712 -17.58 -3.27 18.18
CA ILE A 712 -16.43 -4.03 18.67
C ILE A 712 -16.89 -5.47 18.96
N GLY A 713 -16.32 -6.43 18.24
CA GLY A 713 -16.56 -7.86 18.45
C GLY A 713 -17.95 -8.38 18.06
N GLY A 714 -18.76 -7.59 17.33
CA GLY A 714 -20.02 -8.08 16.77
C GLY A 714 -19.79 -8.88 15.49
N LYS A 715 -20.40 -10.07 15.34
CA LYS A 715 -20.39 -10.83 14.07
C LYS A 715 -21.08 -10.09 12.91
N SER A 716 -21.86 -9.05 13.20
CA SER A 716 -22.60 -8.27 12.22
C SER A 716 -22.23 -6.79 12.33
N LYS A 717 -21.74 -6.22 11.22
CA LYS A 717 -21.55 -4.77 11.02
C LYS A 717 -22.85 -4.05 10.62
N VAL A 718 -23.95 -4.80 10.47
CA VAL A 718 -25.28 -4.26 10.17
C VAL A 718 -25.92 -3.73 11.45
N PHE A 719 -26.38 -2.49 11.39
CA PHE A 719 -27.00 -1.70 12.43
C PHE A 719 -28.39 -1.26 11.97
N ARG A 720 -29.43 -1.45 12.77
CA ARG A 720 -30.80 -1.04 12.38
C ARG A 720 -31.17 0.27 13.04
N MET A 721 -31.54 1.25 12.21
CA MET A 721 -32.02 2.56 12.65
C MET A 721 -33.52 2.71 12.36
N THR A 722 -34.27 3.15 13.36
CA THR A 722 -35.67 3.58 13.20
C THR A 722 -35.73 5.10 13.15
N TRP A 723 -36.27 5.63 12.06
CA TRP A 723 -36.47 7.03 11.79
C TRP A 723 -37.95 7.39 11.84
N VAL A 724 -38.28 8.55 12.40
CA VAL A 724 -39.65 9.09 12.43
C VAL A 724 -39.67 10.53 11.94
N ARG A 725 -40.76 10.93 11.30
CA ARG A 725 -40.96 12.30 10.83
C ARG A 725 -41.63 13.14 11.93
N ARG A 726 -41.03 14.28 12.27
CA ARG A 726 -41.52 15.28 13.23
C ARG A 726 -41.34 16.66 12.63
N ASP A 727 -42.40 17.46 12.56
CA ASP A 727 -42.34 18.83 12.05
C ASP A 727 -41.61 18.96 10.71
N SER A 728 -41.86 17.99 9.81
CA SER A 728 -41.23 17.84 8.49
C SER A 728 -39.75 17.38 8.47
N GLU A 729 -39.13 17.15 9.62
CA GLU A 729 -37.76 16.63 9.77
C GLU A 729 -37.75 15.13 10.11
N TRP A 730 -36.74 14.41 9.63
CA TRP A 730 -36.51 13.01 10.01
C TRP A 730 -35.56 12.92 11.20
N ARG A 731 -35.94 12.13 12.21
CA ARG A 731 -35.18 11.96 13.45
C ARG A 731 -35.05 10.50 13.84
N ILE A 732 -33.91 10.13 14.44
CA ILE A 732 -33.64 8.79 14.94
C ILE A 732 -34.47 8.56 16.22
N ALA A 733 -35.38 7.58 16.18
CA ALA A 733 -36.24 7.22 17.30
C ALA A 733 -35.76 5.98 18.06
N ALA A 734 -35.01 5.07 17.42
CA ALA A 734 -34.45 3.89 18.08
C ALA A 734 -33.33 3.27 17.25
N THR A 735 -32.47 2.50 17.93
CA THR A 735 -31.48 1.61 17.31
C THR A 735 -31.62 0.21 17.90
N ASP A 736 -31.35 -0.84 17.12
CA ASP A 736 -31.52 -2.23 17.58
C ASP A 736 -30.42 -2.68 18.56
N HIS A 737 -29.27 -2.03 18.53
CA HIS A 737 -28.26 -2.13 19.58
C HIS A 737 -27.61 -0.77 19.79
N SER A 738 -26.77 -0.72 20.81
CA SER A 738 -26.10 0.50 21.18
C SER A 738 -25.00 0.88 20.22
N MET A 739 -24.87 2.18 19.94
CA MET A 739 -23.87 2.70 19.00
C MET A 739 -22.46 2.81 19.61
N PHE A 740 -22.38 2.86 20.94
CA PHE A 740 -21.15 2.71 21.72
C PHE A 740 -21.39 1.70 22.85
N ARG A 741 -20.35 1.13 23.42
CA ARG A 741 -20.36 0.37 24.68
C ARG A 741 -19.53 1.10 25.73
N MET A 742 -19.63 0.74 27.01
CA MET A 742 -18.76 1.38 28.01
C MET A 742 -17.28 1.01 27.82
N GLU A 743 -17.00 -0.23 27.44
CA GLU A 743 -15.67 -0.72 27.04
C GLU A 743 -15.04 0.06 25.87
N ASP A 744 -15.83 0.83 25.14
CA ASP A 744 -15.40 1.68 24.04
C ASP A 744 -14.83 3.03 24.50
N THR A 745 -14.98 3.36 25.79
CA THR A 745 -14.53 4.64 26.36
C THR A 745 -13.11 4.58 26.89
N VAL A 746 -12.47 5.75 26.95
CA VAL A 746 -11.08 5.97 27.39
C VAL A 746 -10.67 5.15 28.64
N PRO A 747 -11.46 5.08 29.75
CA PRO A 747 -11.07 4.37 30.96
C PRO A 747 -10.89 2.85 30.82
N PHE A 748 -11.47 2.21 29.80
CA PHE A 748 -11.38 0.76 29.60
C PHE A 748 -10.22 0.36 28.68
N ARG A 749 -9.86 1.22 27.73
CA ARG A 749 -8.73 0.98 26.81
C ARG A 749 -7.37 1.05 27.49
N THR A 750 -7.24 1.84 28.57
CA THR A 750 -6.02 1.87 29.40
C THR A 750 -5.63 0.53 30.02
N ARG A 751 -6.55 -0.47 30.10
CA ARG A 751 -6.23 -1.82 30.61
C ARG A 751 -5.68 -2.78 29.56
N TYR A 752 -5.90 -2.52 28.27
CA TYR A 752 -5.54 -3.44 27.19
C TYR A 752 -4.10 -3.25 26.69
N GLN A 753 -3.52 -2.07 26.91
CA GLN A 753 -2.22 -1.68 26.37
C GLN A 753 -0.99 -2.11 27.20
N GLY A 754 -1.17 -3.05 28.14
CA GLY A 754 -0.07 -3.79 28.77
C GLY A 754 1.18 -2.98 29.11
N TRP A 755 1.05 -1.92 29.91
CA TRP A 755 2.18 -1.29 30.61
C TRP A 755 2.55 -2.08 31.87
#